data_AF-A0A1Y1X043-F1
#
_entry.id   AF-A0A1Y1X043-F1
#
_cell.length_a   1.000
_cell.length_b   1.000
_cell.length_c   1.000
_cell.angle_alpha   90.00
_cell.angle_beta   90.00
_cell.angle_gamma   90.00
#
_symmetry.space_group_name_H-M   'P 1'
#
loop_
_entity.id
_entity.type
_entity.pdbx_description
1 polymer ?
#
loop_
_entity_poly.entity_id
_entity_poly.type
_entity_poly.pdbx_seq_one_letter_code
_entity_poly.pdbx_strand_id
1 'polypeptide(L)'
;MEGIFKVISIFYILCSFIARALPIQNNTGKTINILIEKPDIVNMSNWDKYNNLIKNFFLVINAEKSIIRDIDINFSYNSNEPNDKTNIKQYEDYVKYVVQQLKDSTYDMMILDDRFLFSDTAVIESKYIEDTFDLRQFHRHYMNLSSDIKKEDLSYHNSKILEGGYFDNQLFGLPFELDFDLLYHHNTNQNLNNLNTEIITWDDLLSIKNGSKEPNLLGVALGNDDELLNYFVEYTCNKYNLSSDQHNNFEIFYNNTSKDLYESFKKFITNSSIVNINKNMETTLENTYNSFLKEEIVLFKGKASHYKTLIKDNNNKNILAKSLPKNLSVINKKYLVINKNSKFDKKILIEAALQLTSKEMQLYKAEEFGILPTFDFTKSTEPSIQTYCGNNSELCSLLGKLNVINIKDIFKSKYSAPFMEVRMLLPGSIKNYLLNNDHKELSNSFENIDKLLTEKSGVIHIPIYLLYIPMGIFILGILIVIYLIIKYRNHPYLRIFSPGFCILIIIGITLGIFNPIIRLNELSIPICKMSYVHETINTDLTLFPMFAVTYRIYTIFNNKAKDKSSKHLNKYIIIFLVLALVAIITYSSISSFFILNFYLQSYGNINTYRNPTCEYEGNKIFEFLERRFNELVYIVMFILVIKTGKVSKRFGEFKYIYIMIFILIIELSTSFLLSHLPLNGYYGYYLLMCFVEMIADVLLIYYLVGSRLIYVLKHPNELEPYNTESLI
;
A
#
# COMPACT_ATOMS: atom_id res chain seq x y z
N MET A 1 -16.09 -40.17 18.71
CA MET A 1 -15.48 -38.96 18.11
C MET A 1 -14.59 -39.30 16.91
N GLU A 2 -13.67 -40.27 17.01
CA GLU A 2 -12.84 -40.75 15.89
C GLU A 2 -13.63 -41.23 14.66
N GLY A 3 -14.76 -41.93 14.85
CA GLY A 3 -15.59 -42.41 13.74
C GLY A 3 -16.21 -41.28 12.91
N ILE A 4 -16.58 -40.17 13.56
CA ILE A 4 -17.16 -39.00 12.89
C ILE A 4 -16.10 -38.28 12.06
N PHE A 5 -14.87 -38.16 12.58
CA PHE A 5 -13.76 -37.58 11.83
C PHE A 5 -13.45 -38.37 10.56
N LYS A 6 -13.40 -39.71 10.63
CA LYS A 6 -13.16 -40.55 9.44
C LYS A 6 -14.25 -40.39 8.38
N VAL A 7 -15.52 -40.30 8.79
CA VAL A 7 -16.64 -40.10 7.85
C VAL A 7 -16.55 -38.72 7.18
N ILE A 8 -16.21 -37.67 7.93
CA ILE A 8 -16.01 -36.31 7.36
C ILE A 8 -14.82 -36.29 6.40
N SER A 9 -13.71 -36.96 6.73
CA SER A 9 -12.53 -37.04 5.84
C SER A 9 -12.85 -37.77 4.54
N ILE A 10 -13.55 -38.90 4.61
CA ILE A 10 -13.97 -39.68 3.43
C ILE A 10 -14.95 -38.87 2.58
N PHE A 11 -15.90 -38.16 3.20
CA PHE A 11 -16.84 -37.30 2.50
C PHE A 11 -16.13 -36.13 1.80
N TYR A 12 -15.12 -35.53 2.43
CA TYR A 12 -14.32 -34.45 1.82
C TYR A 12 -13.49 -34.95 0.64
N ILE A 13 -12.90 -36.14 0.75
CA ILE A 13 -12.18 -36.79 -0.35
C ILE A 13 -13.14 -37.13 -1.50
N LEU A 14 -14.33 -37.65 -1.20
CA LEU A 14 -15.34 -37.95 -2.21
C LEU A 14 -15.86 -36.68 -2.91
N CYS A 15 -16.14 -35.61 -2.16
CA CYS A 15 -16.54 -34.32 -2.73
C CYS A 15 -15.42 -33.72 -3.59
N SER A 16 -14.15 -33.86 -3.19
CA SER A 16 -12.99 -33.45 -4.00
C SER A 16 -12.87 -34.25 -5.30
N PHE A 17 -13.12 -35.56 -5.25
CA PHE A 17 -13.14 -36.42 -6.45
C PHE A 17 -14.35 -36.14 -7.36
N ILE A 18 -15.54 -35.91 -6.80
CA ILE A 18 -16.74 -35.54 -7.55
C ILE A 18 -16.57 -34.16 -8.20
N ALA A 19 -15.97 -33.19 -7.49
CA ALA A 19 -15.66 -31.87 -8.03
C ALA A 19 -14.65 -31.94 -9.19
N ARG A 20 -13.73 -32.91 -9.18
CA ARG A 20 -12.80 -33.18 -10.30
C ARG A 20 -13.40 -34.02 -11.42
N ALA A 21 -14.47 -34.77 -11.14
CA ALA A 21 -15.16 -35.63 -12.10
C ALA A 21 -16.34 -34.95 -12.81
N LEU A 22 -16.73 -33.74 -12.38
CA LEU A 22 -17.63 -32.91 -13.16
C LEU A 22 -16.97 -32.65 -14.53
N PRO A 23 -17.63 -33.00 -15.64
CA PRO A 23 -17.06 -32.77 -16.96
C PRO A 23 -16.75 -31.28 -17.07
N ILE A 24 -15.47 -30.97 -17.33
CA ILE A 24 -15.05 -29.64 -17.76
C ILE A 24 -16.01 -29.29 -18.88
N GLN A 25 -16.86 -28.32 -18.62
CA GLN A 25 -17.84 -27.82 -19.56
C GLN A 25 -17.02 -27.39 -20.77
N ASN A 26 -17.05 -28.20 -21.84
CA ASN A 26 -16.38 -27.89 -23.09
C ASN A 26 -17.00 -26.58 -23.55
N ASN A 27 -16.28 -25.48 -23.31
CA ASN A 27 -16.76 -24.13 -23.56
C ASN A 27 -17.24 -24.04 -25.00
N THR A 28 -18.56 -23.94 -25.14
CA THR A 28 -19.25 -23.54 -26.35
C THR A 28 -18.94 -22.06 -26.57
N GLY A 29 -17.91 -21.79 -27.39
CA GLY A 29 -17.38 -20.47 -27.76
C GLY A 29 -15.93 -20.28 -27.31
N LYS A 30 -14.95 -20.41 -28.23
CA LYS A 30 -13.52 -20.14 -27.98
C LYS A 30 -13.22 -18.63 -28.04
N THR A 31 -13.94 -17.81 -27.29
CA THR A 31 -13.73 -16.35 -27.31
C THR A 31 -12.94 -15.93 -26.06
N ILE A 32 -11.77 -15.31 -26.26
CA ILE A 32 -10.98 -14.67 -25.21
C ILE A 32 -11.58 -13.29 -24.95
N ASN A 33 -12.06 -13.04 -23.73
CA ASN A 33 -12.61 -11.75 -23.34
C ASN A 33 -11.51 -10.84 -22.79
N ILE A 34 -11.39 -9.63 -23.35
CA ILE A 34 -10.35 -8.67 -23.02
C ILE A 34 -10.99 -7.42 -22.45
N LEU A 35 -10.69 -7.10 -21.20
CA LEU A 35 -11.13 -5.86 -20.58
C LEU A 35 -10.21 -4.71 -21.01
N ILE A 36 -10.79 -3.60 -21.45
CA ILE A 36 -10.09 -2.35 -21.69
C ILE A 36 -10.81 -1.21 -20.97
N GLU A 37 -10.08 -0.13 -20.67
CA GLU A 37 -10.66 1.13 -20.23
C GLU A 37 -11.62 1.69 -21.30
N LYS A 38 -12.67 2.38 -20.87
CA LYS A 38 -13.60 3.04 -21.78
C LYS A 38 -12.86 4.04 -22.70
N PRO A 39 -13.06 3.98 -24.03
CA PRO A 39 -12.47 4.94 -24.95
C PRO A 39 -12.90 6.37 -24.61
N ASP A 40 -11.99 7.31 -24.81
CA ASP A 40 -12.31 8.74 -24.68
C ASP A 40 -13.31 9.21 -25.76
N ILE A 41 -13.90 10.39 -25.55
CA ILE A 41 -14.93 10.93 -26.44
C ILE A 41 -14.44 11.13 -27.89
N VAL A 42 -13.14 11.38 -28.08
CA VAL A 42 -12.55 11.61 -29.41
C VAL A 42 -12.53 10.31 -30.22
N ASN A 43 -12.24 9.19 -29.55
CA ASN A 43 -12.12 7.87 -30.18
C ASN A 43 -13.37 6.99 -30.04
N MET A 44 -14.34 7.39 -29.21
CA MET A 44 -15.55 6.60 -28.90
C MET A 44 -16.36 6.21 -30.14
N SER A 45 -16.45 7.11 -31.13
CA SER A 45 -17.16 6.87 -32.39
C SER A 45 -16.58 5.70 -33.20
N ASN A 46 -15.30 5.39 -33.00
CA ASN A 46 -14.59 4.34 -33.71
C ASN A 46 -14.55 3.01 -32.93
N TRP A 47 -15.21 2.90 -31.77
CA TRP A 47 -15.13 1.72 -30.90
C TRP A 47 -15.62 0.43 -31.57
N ASP A 48 -16.80 0.45 -32.18
CA ASP A 48 -17.33 -0.75 -32.85
C ASP A 48 -16.46 -1.17 -34.04
N LYS A 49 -15.87 -0.19 -34.72
CA LYS A 49 -14.88 -0.42 -35.78
C LYS A 49 -13.62 -1.05 -35.21
N TYR A 50 -13.13 -0.56 -34.07
CA TYR A 50 -11.95 -1.09 -33.38
C TYR A 50 -12.12 -2.58 -33.03
N ASN A 51 -13.18 -2.93 -32.31
CA ASN A 51 -13.39 -4.32 -31.89
C ASN A 51 -13.47 -5.27 -33.10
N ASN A 52 -14.24 -4.90 -34.13
CA ASN A 52 -14.43 -5.74 -35.32
C ASN A 52 -13.17 -5.89 -36.18
N LEU A 53 -12.44 -4.79 -36.43
CA LEU A 53 -11.24 -4.83 -37.27
C LEU A 53 -10.08 -5.55 -36.59
N ILE A 54 -9.85 -5.31 -35.30
CA ILE A 54 -8.80 -6.02 -34.55
C ILE A 54 -9.10 -7.51 -34.50
N LYS A 55 -10.36 -7.88 -34.24
CA LYS A 55 -10.81 -9.27 -34.28
C LYS A 55 -10.57 -9.92 -35.65
N ASN A 56 -10.98 -9.26 -36.72
CA ASN A 56 -10.80 -9.79 -38.08
C ASN A 56 -9.31 -9.93 -38.43
N PHE A 57 -8.50 -8.93 -38.11
CA PHE A 57 -7.06 -8.97 -38.37
C PHE A 57 -6.38 -10.07 -37.55
N PHE A 58 -6.76 -10.25 -36.28
CA PHE A 58 -6.28 -11.33 -35.42
C PHE A 58 -6.58 -12.71 -36.03
N LEU A 59 -7.78 -12.92 -36.57
CA LEU A 59 -8.12 -14.18 -37.24
C LEU A 59 -7.27 -14.41 -38.50
N VAL A 60 -7.03 -13.36 -39.29
CA VAL A 60 -6.25 -13.44 -40.54
C VAL A 60 -4.79 -13.80 -40.27
N ILE A 61 -4.11 -13.11 -39.34
CA ILE A 61 -2.69 -13.36 -39.06
C ILE A 61 -2.45 -14.74 -38.39
N ASN A 62 -3.50 -15.34 -37.83
CA ASN A 62 -3.42 -16.59 -37.08
C ASN A 62 -4.02 -17.80 -37.80
N ALA A 63 -4.44 -17.66 -39.05
CA ALA A 63 -5.04 -18.74 -39.83
C ALA A 63 -4.16 -20.00 -39.92
N GLU A 64 -2.83 -19.83 -39.89
CA GLU A 64 -1.85 -20.92 -40.00
C GLU A 64 -1.39 -21.47 -38.64
N LYS A 65 -1.70 -20.79 -37.53
CA LYS A 65 -1.24 -21.17 -36.19
C LYS A 65 -2.17 -22.17 -35.52
N SER A 66 -1.78 -23.45 -35.51
CA SER A 66 -2.61 -24.56 -35.02
C SER A 66 -3.18 -24.37 -33.61
N ILE A 67 -2.49 -23.66 -32.72
CA ILE A 67 -2.90 -23.44 -31.32
C ILE A 67 -4.06 -22.43 -31.20
N ILE A 68 -4.04 -21.37 -32.01
CA ILE A 68 -4.96 -20.23 -31.87
C ILE A 68 -5.85 -19.98 -33.08
N ARG A 69 -5.80 -20.84 -34.11
CA ARG A 69 -6.55 -20.71 -35.37
C ARG A 69 -8.06 -20.53 -35.18
N ASP A 70 -8.65 -21.26 -34.25
CA ASP A 70 -10.10 -21.27 -34.04
C ASP A 70 -10.51 -20.39 -32.84
N ILE A 71 -9.66 -19.46 -32.42
CA ILE A 71 -9.88 -18.62 -31.25
C ILE A 71 -10.32 -17.24 -31.70
N ASP A 72 -11.42 -16.79 -31.10
CA ASP A 72 -11.95 -15.47 -31.28
C ASP A 72 -11.52 -14.56 -30.11
N ILE A 73 -11.53 -13.25 -30.33
CA ILE A 73 -11.23 -12.25 -29.31
C ILE A 73 -12.37 -11.25 -29.24
N ASN A 74 -12.64 -10.74 -28.04
CA ASN A 74 -13.65 -9.71 -27.85
C ASN A 74 -13.17 -8.68 -26.83
N PHE A 75 -13.11 -7.42 -27.25
CA PHE A 75 -12.81 -6.31 -26.35
C PHE A 75 -14.09 -5.73 -25.78
N SER A 76 -14.12 -5.46 -24.48
CA SER A 76 -15.20 -4.71 -23.85
C SER A 76 -14.69 -3.88 -22.69
N TYR A 77 -15.49 -2.90 -22.30
CA TYR A 77 -15.25 -2.01 -21.16
C TYR A 77 -16.48 -1.97 -20.25
N ASN A 78 -16.35 -1.38 -19.06
CA ASN A 78 -17.49 -1.19 -18.17
C ASN A 78 -18.43 -0.11 -18.72
N SER A 79 -19.61 -0.49 -19.19
CA SER A 79 -20.61 0.47 -19.72
C SER A 79 -21.03 1.56 -18.72
N ASN A 80 -20.92 1.30 -17.41
CA ASN A 80 -21.23 2.28 -16.35
C ASN A 80 -20.06 3.22 -16.04
N GLU A 81 -18.89 3.02 -16.64
CA GLU A 81 -17.73 3.89 -16.45
C GLU A 81 -17.99 5.28 -17.07
N PRO A 82 -17.75 6.37 -16.34
CA PRO A 82 -17.81 7.71 -16.91
C PRO A 82 -16.62 7.95 -17.84
N ASN A 83 -16.80 8.80 -18.86
CA ASN A 83 -15.70 9.14 -19.78
C ASN A 83 -14.57 9.89 -19.06
N ASP A 84 -14.94 10.78 -18.14
CA ASP A 84 -14.02 11.52 -17.30
C ASP A 84 -14.25 11.13 -15.84
N LYS A 85 -13.17 10.78 -15.14
CA LYS A 85 -13.17 10.42 -13.72
C LYS A 85 -12.93 11.71 -12.94
N THR A 86 -14.01 12.40 -12.59
CA THR A 86 -13.96 13.79 -12.08
C THR A 86 -13.96 13.92 -10.56
N ASN A 87 -14.04 12.79 -9.86
CA ASN A 87 -13.93 12.72 -8.42
C ASN A 87 -13.41 11.34 -7.99
N ILE A 88 -12.92 11.31 -6.75
CA ILE A 88 -12.41 10.11 -6.06
C ILE A 88 -13.36 8.92 -6.18
N LYS A 89 -14.67 9.11 -5.98
CA LYS A 89 -15.63 7.99 -5.99
C LYS A 89 -15.73 7.31 -7.36
N GLN A 90 -15.76 8.09 -8.44
CA GLN A 90 -15.78 7.53 -9.80
C GLN A 90 -14.51 6.74 -10.11
N TYR A 91 -13.36 7.23 -9.67
CA TYR A 91 -12.09 6.51 -9.81
C TYR A 91 -12.05 5.25 -8.93
N GLU A 92 -12.52 5.32 -7.68
CA GLU A 92 -12.69 4.16 -6.81
C GLU A 92 -13.58 3.09 -7.44
N ASP A 93 -14.74 3.48 -7.98
CA ASP A 93 -15.69 2.56 -8.62
C ASP A 93 -15.07 1.88 -9.85
N TYR A 94 -14.27 2.62 -10.63
CA TYR A 94 -13.47 2.06 -11.73
C TYR A 94 -12.45 1.02 -11.24
N VAL A 95 -11.62 1.37 -10.26
CA VAL A 95 -10.60 0.46 -9.72
C VAL A 95 -11.24 -0.77 -9.07
N LYS A 96 -12.32 -0.60 -8.28
CA LYS A 96 -13.09 -1.70 -7.69
C LYS A 96 -13.61 -2.65 -8.77
N TYR A 97 -14.11 -2.13 -9.88
CA TYR A 97 -14.55 -2.95 -11.00
C TYR A 97 -13.39 -3.75 -11.61
N VAL A 98 -12.25 -3.11 -11.91
CA VAL A 98 -11.07 -3.81 -12.47
C VAL A 98 -10.55 -4.88 -11.50
N VAL A 99 -10.42 -4.56 -10.22
CA VAL A 99 -10.01 -5.48 -9.15
C VAL A 99 -10.98 -6.67 -9.03
N GLN A 100 -12.29 -6.42 -9.11
CA GLN A 100 -13.29 -7.48 -9.11
C GLN A 100 -13.12 -8.39 -10.33
N GLN A 101 -12.91 -7.83 -11.52
CA GLN A 101 -12.66 -8.63 -12.72
C GLN A 101 -11.35 -9.43 -12.65
N LEU A 102 -10.34 -8.96 -11.91
CA LEU A 102 -9.08 -9.69 -11.68
C LEU A 102 -9.27 -10.87 -10.72
N LYS A 103 -10.16 -10.72 -9.73
CA LYS A 103 -10.57 -11.81 -8.83
C LYS A 103 -11.43 -12.84 -9.56
N ASP A 104 -12.30 -12.38 -10.46
CA ASP A 104 -13.20 -13.22 -11.25
C ASP A 104 -12.52 -13.81 -12.50
N SER A 105 -13.20 -14.75 -13.17
CA SER A 105 -12.75 -15.36 -14.43
C SER A 105 -13.54 -14.85 -15.64
N THR A 106 -14.21 -13.71 -15.53
CA THR A 106 -15.07 -13.14 -16.59
C THR A 106 -14.24 -12.66 -17.77
N TYR A 107 -13.11 -12.03 -17.47
CA TYR A 107 -12.13 -11.55 -18.43
C TYR A 107 -10.86 -12.38 -18.35
N ASP A 108 -10.35 -12.78 -19.50
CA ASP A 108 -9.17 -13.61 -19.64
C ASP A 108 -7.89 -12.77 -19.71
N MET A 109 -8.00 -11.58 -20.29
CA MET A 109 -6.93 -10.59 -20.39
C MET A 109 -7.45 -9.20 -20.07
N MET A 110 -6.54 -8.29 -19.74
CA MET A 110 -6.85 -6.89 -19.48
C MET A 110 -5.79 -6.00 -20.08
N ILE A 111 -6.20 -4.86 -20.62
CA ILE A 111 -5.30 -3.78 -21.04
C ILE A 111 -5.34 -2.73 -19.93
N LEU A 112 -4.25 -2.63 -19.19
CA LEU A 112 -4.13 -1.77 -18.02
C LEU A 112 -3.14 -0.63 -18.28
N ASP A 113 -3.51 0.56 -17.86
CA ASP A 113 -2.63 1.73 -17.84
C ASP A 113 -1.44 1.51 -16.88
N ASP A 114 -0.27 2.03 -17.23
CA ASP A 114 0.95 1.91 -16.42
C ASP A 114 0.85 2.59 -15.06
N ARG A 115 0.01 3.61 -14.95
CA ARG A 115 -0.37 4.27 -13.69
C ARG A 115 -1.23 3.38 -12.81
N PHE A 116 -1.84 2.32 -13.35
CA PHE A 116 -2.50 1.27 -12.58
C PHE A 116 -1.56 0.09 -12.31
N LEU A 117 -0.77 -0.32 -13.30
CA LEU A 117 0.12 -1.47 -13.20
C LEU A 117 1.18 -1.28 -12.09
N PHE A 118 1.16 -2.17 -11.09
CA PHE A 118 2.02 -2.16 -9.89
C PHE A 118 1.90 -0.89 -9.03
N SER A 119 0.85 -0.08 -9.22
CA SER A 119 0.70 1.20 -8.53
C SER A 119 0.40 1.05 -7.03
N ASP A 120 -0.09 -0.10 -6.61
CA ASP A 120 -0.36 -0.46 -5.22
C ASP A 120 0.88 -0.99 -4.47
N THR A 121 1.99 -1.21 -5.17
CA THR A 121 3.22 -1.74 -4.58
C THR A 121 4.14 -0.64 -4.06
N ALA A 122 4.62 -0.80 -2.82
CA ALA A 122 5.63 0.06 -2.21
C ALA A 122 6.35 -0.71 -1.08
N VAL A 123 7.46 -0.17 -0.57
CA VAL A 123 8.14 -0.72 0.62
C VAL A 123 7.21 -0.68 1.84
N ILE A 124 6.44 0.39 1.98
CA ILE A 124 5.40 0.56 2.99
C ILE A 124 4.08 0.69 2.26
N GLU A 125 3.29 -0.38 2.28
CA GLU A 125 2.01 -0.46 1.60
C GLU A 125 0.98 0.48 2.25
N SER A 126 -0.15 0.73 1.59
CA SER A 126 -1.19 1.63 2.08
C SER A 126 -2.38 0.85 2.63
N LYS A 127 -2.72 1.07 3.90
CA LYS A 127 -3.95 0.51 4.48
C LYS A 127 -5.19 1.08 3.84
N TYR A 128 -5.16 2.36 3.49
CA TYR A 128 -6.26 2.98 2.77
C TYR A 128 -6.56 2.27 1.44
N ILE A 129 -5.53 1.91 0.67
CA ILE A 129 -5.71 1.17 -0.60
C ILE A 129 -6.24 -0.24 -0.36
N GLU A 130 -5.70 -0.98 0.62
CA GLU A 130 -6.19 -2.31 0.97
C GLU A 130 -7.66 -2.26 1.41
N ASP A 131 -8.02 -1.39 2.35
CA ASP A 131 -9.38 -1.27 2.89
C ASP A 131 -10.38 -0.81 1.82
N THR A 132 -9.95 0.04 0.88
CA THR A 132 -10.83 0.56 -0.18
C THR A 132 -11.15 -0.49 -1.25
N PHE A 133 -10.19 -1.37 -1.58
CA PHE A 133 -10.33 -2.35 -2.67
C PHE A 133 -10.45 -3.80 -2.23
N ASP A 134 -10.34 -4.06 -0.92
CA ASP A 134 -10.29 -5.41 -0.33
C ASP A 134 -9.23 -6.28 -1.02
N LEU A 135 -8.12 -5.69 -1.42
CA LEU A 135 -7.06 -6.39 -2.13
C LEU A 135 -5.70 -5.71 -1.91
N ARG A 136 -4.69 -6.53 -1.59
CA ARG A 136 -3.27 -6.17 -1.63
C ARG A 136 -2.60 -6.77 -2.85
N GLN A 137 -1.58 -6.07 -3.36
CA GLN A 137 -0.67 -6.57 -4.38
C GLN A 137 -1.43 -7.11 -5.61
N PHE A 138 -2.05 -6.20 -6.37
CA PHE A 138 -2.91 -6.51 -7.53
C PHE A 138 -2.23 -7.48 -8.49
N HIS A 139 -0.91 -7.37 -8.63
CA HIS A 139 -0.10 -8.22 -9.49
C HIS A 139 -0.10 -9.71 -9.14
N ARG A 140 -0.53 -10.11 -7.94
CA ARG A 140 -0.71 -11.53 -7.57
C ARG A 140 -1.79 -12.23 -8.40
N HIS A 141 -2.71 -11.45 -8.97
CA HIS A 141 -3.75 -11.90 -9.89
C HIS A 141 -3.30 -11.88 -11.35
N TYR A 142 -2.09 -11.40 -11.64
CA TYR A 142 -1.51 -11.44 -12.97
C TYR A 142 -0.78 -12.76 -13.18
N MET A 143 -0.83 -13.27 -14.40
CA MET A 143 -0.03 -14.43 -14.77
C MET A 143 1.43 -14.02 -14.93
N ASN A 144 2.35 -14.74 -14.29
CA ASN A 144 3.79 -14.57 -14.52
C ASN A 144 4.17 -15.22 -15.87
N LEU A 145 4.76 -14.43 -16.76
CA LEU A 145 5.11 -14.80 -18.14
C LEU A 145 6.61 -15.09 -18.32
N SER A 146 7.42 -14.88 -17.28
CA SER A 146 8.89 -14.92 -17.35
C SER A 146 9.45 -16.27 -17.78
N SER A 147 8.77 -17.37 -17.44
CA SER A 147 9.18 -18.72 -17.82
C SER A 147 8.85 -19.08 -19.27
N ASP A 148 7.90 -18.38 -19.88
CA ASP A 148 7.27 -18.78 -21.12
C ASP A 148 7.65 -17.85 -22.29
N ILE A 149 7.99 -16.59 -22.01
CA ILE A 149 8.37 -15.58 -23.00
C ILE A 149 9.82 -15.18 -22.80
N LYS A 150 10.63 -15.28 -23.86
CA LYS A 150 12.03 -14.85 -23.83
C LYS A 150 12.14 -13.35 -24.07
N LYS A 151 13.13 -12.71 -23.44
CA LYS A 151 13.32 -11.26 -23.55
C LYS A 151 13.65 -10.84 -24.98
N GLU A 152 14.31 -11.70 -25.75
CA GLU A 152 14.68 -11.47 -27.15
C GLU A 152 13.43 -11.33 -28.04
N ASP A 153 12.36 -12.07 -27.75
CA ASP A 153 11.11 -12.04 -28.50
C ASP A 153 10.40 -10.68 -28.38
N LEU A 154 10.72 -9.90 -27.33
CA LEU A 154 10.16 -8.58 -27.02
C LEU A 154 11.11 -7.42 -27.34
N SER A 155 12.26 -7.70 -27.96
CA SER A 155 13.36 -6.74 -28.17
C SER A 155 13.06 -5.57 -29.11
N TYR A 156 11.93 -5.63 -29.81
CA TYR A 156 11.44 -4.56 -30.68
C TYR A 156 10.71 -3.45 -29.94
N HIS A 157 10.27 -3.72 -28.71
CA HIS A 157 9.74 -2.70 -27.83
C HIS A 157 10.87 -1.82 -27.29
N ASN A 158 10.57 -0.55 -26.99
CA ASN A 158 11.49 0.30 -26.25
C ASN A 158 11.80 -0.32 -24.87
N SER A 159 13.08 -0.38 -24.49
CA SER A 159 13.52 -1.03 -23.26
C SER A 159 12.87 -0.45 -21.99
N LYS A 160 12.74 0.87 -21.90
CA LYS A 160 12.11 1.55 -20.75
C LYS A 160 10.60 1.31 -20.69
N ILE A 161 9.95 1.08 -21.83
CA ILE A 161 8.54 0.68 -21.85
C ILE A 161 8.43 -0.78 -21.43
N LEU A 162 9.29 -1.66 -21.98
CA LEU A 162 9.28 -3.08 -21.62
C LEU A 162 9.53 -3.31 -20.12
N GLU A 163 10.46 -2.56 -19.52
CA GLU A 163 10.74 -2.59 -18.07
C GLU A 163 9.51 -2.28 -17.21
N GLY A 164 8.58 -1.46 -17.69
CA GLY A 164 7.35 -1.15 -16.96
C GLY A 164 6.39 -2.34 -16.82
N GLY A 165 6.58 -3.41 -17.61
CA GLY A 165 5.86 -4.67 -17.50
C GLY A 165 6.47 -5.68 -16.50
N TYR A 166 7.63 -5.36 -15.91
CA TYR A 166 8.33 -6.19 -14.94
C TYR A 166 8.09 -5.73 -13.51
N PHE A 167 7.99 -6.69 -12.60
CA PHE A 167 8.02 -6.49 -11.14
C PHE A 167 8.91 -7.56 -10.52
N ASP A 168 9.88 -7.17 -9.68
CA ASP A 168 10.88 -8.07 -9.08
C ASP A 168 11.56 -9.03 -10.09
N ASN A 169 11.99 -8.49 -11.24
CA ASN A 169 12.56 -9.22 -12.38
C ASN A 169 11.63 -10.28 -13.01
N GLN A 170 10.33 -10.24 -12.73
CA GLN A 170 9.32 -11.10 -13.33
C GLN A 170 8.41 -10.30 -14.26
N LEU A 171 8.18 -10.82 -15.46
CA LEU A 171 7.30 -10.23 -16.48
C LEU A 171 5.84 -10.57 -16.19
N PHE A 172 4.99 -9.54 -16.06
CA PHE A 172 3.54 -9.70 -15.90
C PHE A 172 2.71 -8.98 -16.96
N GLY A 173 3.25 -7.92 -17.57
CA GLY A 173 2.56 -7.11 -18.57
C GLY A 173 3.36 -6.98 -19.86
N LEU A 174 2.70 -7.13 -21.01
CA LEU A 174 3.29 -6.93 -22.33
C LEU A 174 2.96 -5.53 -22.86
N PRO A 175 3.94 -4.74 -23.35
CA PRO A 175 3.67 -3.42 -23.91
C PRO A 175 2.62 -3.46 -25.02
N PHE A 176 1.51 -2.75 -24.83
CA PHE A 176 0.37 -2.79 -25.74
C PHE A 176 0.21 -1.48 -26.49
N GLU A 177 0.25 -0.32 -25.82
CA GLU A 177 0.05 1.00 -26.45
C GLU A 177 0.96 2.05 -25.81
N LEU A 178 1.29 3.07 -26.60
CA LEU A 178 1.99 4.27 -26.18
C LEU A 178 1.14 5.49 -26.50
N ASP A 179 1.15 6.49 -25.63
CA ASP A 179 0.54 7.78 -25.90
C ASP A 179 1.25 8.89 -25.11
N PHE A 180 1.09 10.14 -25.55
CA PHE A 180 1.62 11.33 -24.88
C PHE A 180 0.81 12.56 -25.29
N ASP A 181 1.00 13.68 -24.59
CA ASP A 181 0.23 14.89 -24.84
C ASP A 181 0.83 15.77 -25.94
N LEU A 182 -0.06 16.33 -26.76
CA LEU A 182 0.23 17.28 -27.83
C LEU A 182 -0.66 18.52 -27.70
N LEU A 183 -0.16 19.64 -28.23
CA LEU A 183 -0.94 20.86 -28.47
C LEU A 183 -1.46 20.87 -29.90
N TYR A 184 -2.77 20.88 -30.04
CA TYR A 184 -3.45 21.07 -31.32
C TYR A 184 -3.89 22.53 -31.47
N HIS A 185 -3.71 23.07 -32.68
CA HIS A 185 -4.13 24.44 -32.98
C HIS A 185 -4.49 24.61 -34.44
N HIS A 186 -5.24 25.68 -34.72
CA HIS A 186 -5.59 26.02 -36.10
C HIS A 186 -4.43 26.72 -36.84
N ASN A 187 -4.21 26.39 -38.10
CA ASN A 187 -3.14 26.87 -38.99
C ASN A 187 -3.32 28.34 -39.40
N THR A 188 -4.48 28.93 -39.12
CA THR A 188 -4.75 30.36 -39.31
C THR A 188 -3.82 31.25 -38.48
N ASN A 189 -3.15 30.69 -37.47
CA ASN A 189 -2.32 31.42 -36.54
C ASN A 189 -0.81 31.30 -36.83
N GLN A 190 -0.28 32.28 -37.58
CA GLN A 190 1.14 32.30 -37.99
C GLN A 190 2.13 32.32 -36.82
N ASN A 191 1.76 32.94 -35.68
CA ASN A 191 2.63 33.01 -34.50
C ASN A 191 2.79 31.62 -33.85
N LEU A 192 1.72 30.83 -33.81
CA LEU A 192 1.77 29.45 -33.35
C LEU A 192 2.49 28.53 -34.33
N ASN A 193 2.38 28.76 -35.64
CA ASN A 193 3.06 27.96 -36.66
C ASN A 193 4.60 28.00 -36.51
N ASN A 194 5.17 29.17 -36.21
CA ASN A 194 6.64 29.37 -36.11
C ASN A 194 7.23 29.10 -34.72
N LEU A 195 6.39 28.72 -33.77
CA LEU A 195 6.73 28.57 -32.37
C LEU A 195 7.69 27.38 -32.13
N ASN A 196 8.84 27.65 -31.53
CA ASN A 196 9.81 26.61 -31.15
C ASN A 196 9.53 26.12 -29.72
N THR A 197 8.93 24.94 -29.61
CA THR A 197 8.51 24.35 -28.34
C THR A 197 9.67 23.93 -27.44
N GLU A 198 10.88 23.78 -27.97
CA GLU A 198 12.06 23.37 -27.19
C GLU A 198 12.49 24.41 -26.14
N ILE A 199 12.23 25.69 -26.40
CA ILE A 199 12.78 26.81 -25.61
C ILE A 199 11.74 27.45 -24.70
N ILE A 200 10.46 27.43 -25.11
CA ILE A 200 9.39 28.12 -24.41
C ILE A 200 8.98 27.42 -23.10
N THR A 201 8.50 28.21 -22.17
CA THR A 201 7.77 27.75 -20.98
C THR A 201 6.26 27.77 -21.20
N TRP A 202 5.52 27.19 -20.26
CA TRP A 202 4.07 27.32 -20.22
C TRP A 202 3.60 28.78 -20.12
N ASP A 203 4.29 29.60 -19.32
CA ASP A 203 3.96 31.03 -19.17
C ASP A 203 4.22 31.81 -20.47
N ASP A 204 5.30 31.48 -21.21
CA ASP A 204 5.58 32.09 -22.51
C ASP A 204 4.48 31.78 -23.53
N LEU A 205 3.93 30.55 -23.51
CA LEU A 205 2.86 30.12 -24.42
C LEU A 205 1.60 31.00 -24.30
N LEU A 206 1.23 31.40 -23.08
CA LEU A 206 0.09 32.29 -22.83
C LEU A 206 0.36 33.74 -23.27
N SER A 207 1.62 34.16 -23.29
CA SER A 207 2.02 35.53 -23.63
C SER A 207 1.97 35.85 -25.13
N ILE A 208 1.89 34.82 -25.98
CA ILE A 208 1.89 34.96 -27.44
C ILE A 208 0.55 35.56 -27.89
N LYS A 209 0.59 36.73 -28.52
CA LYS A 209 -0.62 37.43 -28.97
C LYS A 209 -1.11 36.87 -30.31
N ASN A 210 -2.43 36.66 -30.42
CA ASN A 210 -3.06 36.09 -31.62
C ASN A 210 -3.82 37.12 -32.46
N GLY A 211 -3.25 38.27 -32.79
CA GLY A 211 -3.89 39.26 -33.68
C GLY A 211 -5.18 39.93 -33.13
N SER A 212 -5.97 39.25 -32.29
CA SER A 212 -6.97 39.77 -31.37
C SER A 212 -6.30 40.21 -30.07
N LYS A 213 -6.92 41.16 -29.36
CA LYS A 213 -6.41 41.69 -28.08
C LYS A 213 -6.54 40.71 -26.90
N GLU A 214 -6.96 39.47 -27.15
CA GLU A 214 -7.30 38.48 -26.13
C GLU A 214 -6.16 37.45 -25.94
N PRO A 215 -5.99 36.93 -24.71
CA PRO A 215 -4.96 35.94 -24.40
C PRO A 215 -5.19 34.60 -25.13
N ASN A 216 -4.11 33.82 -25.29
CA ASN A 216 -4.21 32.46 -25.82
C ASN A 216 -4.98 31.57 -24.85
N LEU A 217 -6.19 31.17 -25.26
CA LEU A 217 -7.02 30.25 -24.49
C LEU A 217 -6.56 28.83 -24.74
N LEU A 218 -6.30 28.12 -23.65
CA LEU A 218 -5.84 26.74 -23.67
C LEU A 218 -6.94 25.84 -23.07
N GLY A 219 -7.49 24.96 -23.88
CA GLY A 219 -8.43 23.94 -23.45
C GLY A 219 -7.71 22.74 -22.86
N VAL A 220 -7.85 22.56 -21.55
CA VAL A 220 -7.41 21.39 -20.80
C VAL A 220 -8.59 20.85 -20.01
N ALA A 221 -8.76 19.52 -20.00
CA ALA A 221 -9.85 18.85 -19.30
C ALA A 221 -9.55 18.71 -17.79
N LEU A 222 -9.45 19.84 -17.08
CA LEU A 222 -9.11 19.88 -15.65
C LEU A 222 -10.17 19.23 -14.73
N GLY A 223 -11.33 18.90 -15.29
CA GLY A 223 -12.33 18.08 -14.62
C GLY A 223 -11.86 16.64 -14.39
N ASN A 224 -10.93 16.12 -15.19
CA ASN A 224 -10.39 14.77 -15.07
C ASN A 224 -9.19 14.77 -14.10
N ASP A 225 -9.27 13.95 -13.04
CA ASP A 225 -8.28 13.93 -11.95
C ASP A 225 -6.87 13.53 -12.45
N ASP A 226 -6.78 12.60 -13.40
CA ASP A 226 -5.51 12.18 -14.01
C ASP A 226 -4.90 13.30 -14.87
N GLU A 227 -5.73 14.03 -15.63
CA GLU A 227 -5.28 15.11 -16.48
C GLU A 227 -4.79 16.30 -15.64
N LEU A 228 -5.50 16.62 -14.54
CA LEU A 228 -5.08 17.65 -13.58
C LEU A 228 -3.70 17.32 -12.99
N LEU A 229 -3.49 16.07 -12.56
CA LEU A 229 -2.23 15.63 -11.99
C LEU A 229 -1.10 15.66 -13.01
N ASN A 230 -1.33 15.14 -14.22
CA ASN A 230 -0.36 15.18 -15.31
C ASN A 230 0.04 16.63 -15.62
N TYR A 231 -0.95 17.51 -15.74
CA TYR A 231 -0.70 18.90 -16.09
C TYR A 231 0.07 19.67 -15.01
N PHE A 232 -0.25 19.43 -13.75
CA PHE A 232 0.52 19.97 -12.63
C PHE A 232 1.99 19.50 -12.65
N VAL A 233 2.21 18.22 -12.91
CA VAL A 233 3.54 17.63 -13.02
C VAL A 233 4.31 18.21 -14.21
N GLU A 234 3.70 18.30 -15.40
CA GLU A 234 4.31 18.89 -16.60
C GLU A 234 4.70 20.35 -16.37
N TYR A 235 3.83 21.15 -15.74
CA TYR A 235 4.12 22.52 -15.36
C TYR A 235 5.32 22.61 -14.41
N THR A 236 5.34 21.75 -13.38
CA THR A 236 6.42 21.74 -12.40
C THR A 236 7.76 21.32 -13.01
N CYS A 237 7.77 20.26 -13.83
CA CYS A 237 8.95 19.80 -14.55
C CYS A 237 9.50 20.87 -15.49
N ASN A 238 8.62 21.63 -16.17
CA ASN A 238 9.02 22.75 -17.02
C ASN A 238 9.78 23.83 -16.23
N LYS A 239 9.41 24.06 -14.96
CA LYS A 239 9.99 25.12 -14.10
C LYS A 239 11.24 24.70 -13.33
N TYR A 240 11.26 23.50 -12.74
CA TYR A 240 12.30 23.09 -11.78
C TYR A 240 13.17 21.89 -12.22
N ASN A 241 12.93 21.30 -13.40
CA ASN A 241 13.61 20.10 -13.89
C ASN A 241 13.70 18.95 -12.85
N LEU A 242 12.62 18.18 -12.74
CA LEU A 242 12.50 17.06 -11.79
C LEU A 242 13.10 15.74 -12.29
N SER A 243 14.10 15.76 -13.18
CA SER A 243 14.64 14.51 -13.74
C SER A 243 15.16 13.57 -12.63
N SER A 244 14.83 12.28 -12.76
CA SER A 244 14.86 11.21 -11.75
C SER A 244 16.14 11.00 -10.95
N ASP A 245 17.27 11.58 -11.37
CA ASP A 245 18.59 11.27 -10.82
C ASP A 245 18.94 12.09 -9.56
N GLN A 246 18.07 13.01 -9.12
CA GLN A 246 18.30 13.85 -7.94
C GLN A 246 17.12 13.78 -6.96
N HIS A 247 17.20 12.85 -6.00
CA HIS A 247 16.24 12.74 -4.87
C HIS A 247 16.04 14.06 -4.09
N ASN A 248 16.96 15.02 -4.20
CA ASN A 248 16.87 16.32 -3.54
C ASN A 248 15.78 17.25 -4.11
N ASN A 249 15.10 16.87 -5.21
CA ASN A 249 14.15 17.76 -5.87
C ASN A 249 12.69 17.57 -5.44
N PHE A 250 12.31 16.49 -4.72
CA PHE A 250 10.92 16.31 -4.30
C PHE A 250 10.51 17.31 -3.19
N GLU A 251 11.48 17.81 -2.42
CA GLU A 251 11.26 18.82 -1.38
C GLU A 251 10.62 20.11 -1.91
N ILE A 252 10.74 20.42 -3.20
CA ILE A 252 10.14 21.63 -3.78
C ILE A 252 8.63 21.69 -3.57
N PHE A 253 7.98 20.54 -3.38
CA PHE A 253 6.54 20.46 -3.18
C PHE A 253 6.11 20.80 -1.75
N TYR A 254 7.00 20.78 -0.75
CA TYR A 254 6.58 21.08 0.63
C TYR A 254 7.51 22.02 1.40
N ASN A 255 8.65 22.39 0.84
CA ASN A 255 9.56 23.39 1.42
C ASN A 255 9.06 24.83 1.12
N ASN A 256 9.89 25.83 1.41
CA ASN A 256 9.55 27.24 1.19
C ASN A 256 9.27 27.59 -0.29
N THR A 257 9.82 26.86 -1.27
CA THR A 257 9.57 27.11 -2.70
C THR A 257 8.21 26.61 -3.16
N SER A 258 7.56 25.73 -2.39
CA SER A 258 6.24 25.18 -2.72
C SER A 258 5.19 26.28 -2.88
N LYS A 259 5.27 27.33 -2.07
CA LYS A 259 4.33 28.46 -2.14
C LYS A 259 4.42 29.17 -3.48
N ASP A 260 5.62 29.50 -3.93
CA ASP A 260 5.85 30.16 -5.21
C ASP A 260 5.45 29.26 -6.39
N LEU A 261 5.68 27.95 -6.29
CA LEU A 261 5.22 26.97 -7.28
C LEU A 261 3.69 26.99 -7.38
N TYR A 262 3.00 26.82 -6.26
CA TYR A 262 1.54 26.71 -6.23
C TYR A 262 0.86 28.00 -6.67
N GLU A 263 1.36 29.16 -6.21
CA GLU A 263 0.84 30.46 -6.63
C GLU A 263 1.07 30.69 -8.13
N SER A 264 2.24 30.31 -8.66
CA SER A 264 2.52 30.41 -10.09
C SER A 264 1.61 29.51 -10.93
N PHE A 265 1.40 28.26 -10.50
CA PHE A 265 0.50 27.34 -11.19
C PHE A 265 -0.95 27.83 -11.15
N LYS A 266 -1.46 28.28 -9.99
CA LYS A 266 -2.81 28.84 -9.88
C LYS A 266 -3.00 30.07 -10.78
N LYS A 267 -2.02 30.98 -10.79
CA LYS A 267 -2.05 32.16 -11.66
C LYS A 267 -2.07 31.76 -13.13
N PHE A 268 -1.26 30.77 -13.51
CA PHE A 268 -1.23 30.22 -14.85
C PHE A 268 -2.58 29.63 -15.26
N ILE A 269 -3.20 28.77 -14.44
CA ILE A 269 -4.54 28.20 -14.67
C ILE A 269 -5.63 29.27 -14.79
N THR A 270 -5.52 30.33 -13.99
CA THR A 270 -6.49 31.45 -14.02
C THR A 270 -6.35 32.27 -15.31
N ASN A 271 -5.13 32.38 -15.85
CA ASN A 271 -4.85 33.14 -17.06
C ASN A 271 -5.10 32.33 -18.35
N SER A 272 -5.13 31.00 -18.28
CA SER A 272 -5.25 30.13 -19.44
C SER A 272 -6.71 29.90 -19.91
N SER A 273 -7.69 30.34 -19.11
CA SER A 273 -9.13 30.17 -19.39
C SER A 273 -9.90 31.47 -19.21
N ILE A 274 -10.94 31.70 -20.02
CA ILE A 274 -11.93 32.80 -19.81
C ILE A 274 -12.79 32.50 -18.58
N VAL A 275 -12.97 31.22 -18.29
CA VAL A 275 -13.95 30.76 -17.33
C VAL A 275 -13.37 30.83 -15.92
N ASN A 276 -14.21 31.20 -14.95
CA ASN A 276 -13.83 31.16 -13.54
C ASN A 276 -13.31 29.76 -13.15
N ILE A 277 -12.32 29.72 -12.25
CA ILE A 277 -11.60 28.52 -11.83
C ILE A 277 -12.55 27.38 -11.44
N ASN A 278 -13.67 27.66 -10.77
CA ASN A 278 -14.65 26.65 -10.38
C ASN A 278 -15.18 25.86 -11.58
N LYS A 279 -15.63 26.57 -12.62
CA LYS A 279 -16.16 25.91 -13.82
C LYS A 279 -15.03 25.35 -14.69
N ASN A 280 -13.83 25.93 -14.64
CA ASN A 280 -12.65 25.33 -15.28
C ASN A 280 -12.34 23.94 -14.70
N MET A 281 -12.42 23.77 -13.37
CA MET A 281 -12.24 22.49 -12.65
C MET A 281 -13.35 21.44 -12.87
N GLU A 282 -14.41 21.79 -13.62
CA GLU A 282 -15.49 20.89 -14.02
C GLU A 282 -15.46 20.59 -15.53
N THR A 283 -14.50 21.18 -16.26
CA THR A 283 -14.42 21.04 -17.72
C THR A 283 -13.95 19.63 -18.09
N THR A 284 -14.83 18.88 -18.77
CA THR A 284 -14.57 17.56 -19.33
C THR A 284 -13.79 17.62 -20.63
N LEU A 285 -13.25 16.49 -21.07
CA LEU A 285 -12.59 16.38 -22.37
C LEU A 285 -13.56 16.68 -23.53
N GLU A 286 -14.82 16.28 -23.37
CA GLU A 286 -15.87 16.58 -24.35
C GLU A 286 -16.12 18.08 -24.48
N ASN A 287 -16.17 18.81 -23.35
CA ASN A 287 -16.37 20.25 -23.36
C ASN A 287 -15.20 20.96 -24.07
N THR A 288 -13.95 20.61 -23.72
CA THR A 288 -12.77 21.23 -24.34
C THR A 288 -12.65 20.88 -25.82
N TYR A 289 -12.88 19.62 -26.19
CA TYR A 289 -12.85 19.18 -27.59
C TYR A 289 -13.90 19.92 -28.44
N ASN A 290 -15.14 20.00 -27.97
CA ASN A 290 -16.21 20.69 -28.69
C ASN A 290 -15.95 22.20 -28.81
N SER A 291 -15.42 22.85 -27.77
CA SER A 291 -15.02 24.26 -27.84
C SER A 291 -13.85 24.48 -28.81
N PHE A 292 -12.92 23.53 -28.92
CA PHE A 292 -11.82 23.60 -29.90
C PHE A 292 -12.33 23.52 -31.34
N LEU A 293 -13.25 22.59 -31.61
CA LEU A 293 -13.85 22.43 -32.93
C LEU A 293 -14.70 23.65 -33.33
N LYS A 294 -15.27 24.36 -32.37
CA LYS A 294 -16.02 25.61 -32.58
C LYS A 294 -15.14 26.86 -32.66
N GLU A 295 -13.81 26.70 -32.59
CA GLU A 295 -12.83 27.80 -32.56
C GLU A 295 -12.99 28.76 -31.35
N GLU A 296 -13.63 28.30 -30.27
CA GLU A 296 -13.78 29.07 -29.01
C GLU A 296 -12.48 29.08 -28.19
N ILE A 297 -11.63 28.06 -28.38
CA ILE A 297 -10.30 27.97 -27.78
C ILE A 297 -9.24 27.84 -28.87
N VAL A 298 -8.07 28.42 -28.61
CA VAL A 298 -6.98 28.50 -29.59
C VAL A 298 -6.15 27.23 -29.59
N LEU A 299 -5.78 26.80 -28.38
CA LEU A 299 -4.92 25.65 -28.15
C LEU A 299 -5.74 24.56 -27.45
N PHE A 300 -5.67 23.34 -27.95
CA PHE A 300 -6.26 22.18 -27.30
C PHE A 300 -5.16 21.21 -26.89
N LYS A 301 -5.10 20.87 -25.60
CA LYS A 301 -4.22 19.81 -25.11
C LYS A 301 -4.93 18.47 -25.31
N GLY A 302 -4.46 17.69 -26.27
CA GLY A 302 -5.00 16.37 -26.60
C GLY A 302 -3.92 15.30 -26.60
N LYS A 303 -4.29 14.05 -26.85
CA LYS A 303 -3.35 12.92 -26.94
C LYS A 303 -2.78 12.79 -28.34
N ALA A 304 -1.61 12.18 -28.48
CA ALA A 304 -1.01 11.88 -29.79
C ALA A 304 -1.87 10.89 -30.59
N SER A 305 -2.57 9.97 -29.91
CA SER A 305 -3.56 9.08 -30.53
C SER A 305 -4.73 9.83 -31.20
N HIS A 306 -5.04 11.07 -30.77
CA HIS A 306 -6.08 11.90 -31.39
C HIS A 306 -5.66 12.44 -32.76
N TYR A 307 -4.38 12.38 -33.13
CA TYR A 307 -3.84 12.97 -34.34
C TYR A 307 -4.56 12.46 -35.59
N LYS A 308 -4.84 11.15 -35.68
CA LYS A 308 -5.54 10.58 -36.84
C LYS A 308 -6.95 11.17 -36.97
N THR A 309 -7.73 11.15 -35.89
CA THR A 309 -9.10 11.68 -35.87
C THR A 309 -9.15 13.18 -36.17
N LEU A 310 -8.25 13.96 -35.56
CA LEU A 310 -8.23 15.42 -35.69
C LEU A 310 -7.71 15.92 -37.04
N ILE A 311 -6.66 15.29 -37.57
CA ILE A 311 -5.92 15.81 -38.74
C ILE A 311 -6.17 14.96 -39.99
N LYS A 312 -6.14 13.63 -39.89
CA LYS A 312 -6.24 12.74 -41.07
C LYS A 312 -7.69 12.49 -41.50
N ASP A 313 -8.56 12.13 -40.56
CA ASP A 313 -9.92 11.66 -40.89
C ASP A 313 -10.91 12.82 -41.08
N ASN A 314 -10.69 13.94 -40.40
CA ASN A 314 -11.64 15.07 -40.41
C ASN A 314 -11.61 15.93 -41.69
N ASN A 315 -10.76 15.65 -42.69
CA ASN A 315 -10.60 16.43 -43.94
C ASN A 315 -10.45 17.97 -43.76
N ASN A 316 -10.35 18.45 -42.52
CA ASN A 316 -10.19 19.86 -42.15
C ASN A 316 -8.71 20.18 -42.23
N LYS A 317 -8.31 20.82 -43.34
CA LYS A 317 -6.91 21.11 -43.68
C LYS A 317 -6.20 22.13 -42.80
N ASN A 318 -6.76 22.51 -41.65
CA ASN A 318 -6.29 23.63 -40.86
C ASN A 318 -5.92 23.27 -39.42
N ILE A 319 -5.78 22.01 -38.99
CA ILE A 319 -5.28 21.70 -37.64
C ILE A 319 -3.83 21.21 -37.73
N LEU A 320 -2.96 21.73 -36.87
CA LEU A 320 -1.57 21.32 -36.70
C LEU A 320 -1.34 20.80 -35.29
N ALA A 321 -0.34 19.93 -35.12
CA ALA A 321 0.05 19.40 -33.82
C ALA A 321 1.47 19.88 -33.46
N LYS A 322 1.67 20.19 -32.18
CA LYS A 322 2.98 20.56 -31.62
C LYS A 322 3.22 19.87 -30.30
N SER A 323 4.49 19.68 -29.96
CA SER A 323 4.88 19.22 -28.63
C SER A 323 4.49 20.23 -27.56
N LEU A 324 4.37 19.77 -26.32
CA LEU A 324 4.23 20.65 -25.17
C LEU A 324 5.51 21.51 -24.96
N PRO A 325 5.44 22.60 -24.16
CA PRO A 325 6.61 23.41 -23.80
C PRO A 325 7.81 22.60 -23.27
N LYS A 326 9.02 22.96 -23.71
CA LYS A 326 10.28 22.21 -23.55
C LYS A 326 10.25 20.76 -24.06
N ASN A 327 9.30 20.44 -24.94
CA ASN A 327 8.97 19.09 -25.37
C ASN A 327 8.77 18.10 -24.21
N LEU A 328 8.35 18.59 -23.04
CA LEU A 328 8.13 17.78 -21.85
C LEU A 328 6.70 17.28 -21.83
N SER A 329 6.48 15.97 -21.79
CA SER A 329 5.14 15.41 -21.63
C SER A 329 5.15 14.14 -20.77
N VAL A 330 4.08 13.95 -20.00
CA VAL A 330 3.80 12.68 -19.35
C VAL A 330 3.47 11.65 -20.41
N ILE A 331 4.20 10.53 -20.37
CA ILE A 331 3.95 9.41 -21.27
C ILE A 331 2.95 8.46 -20.62
N ASN A 332 1.93 8.07 -21.38
CA ASN A 332 0.97 7.07 -20.97
C ASN A 332 1.29 5.76 -21.68
N LYS A 333 1.45 4.68 -20.93
CA LYS A 333 1.71 3.35 -21.51
C LYS A 333 0.58 2.44 -21.09
N LYS A 334 0.16 1.53 -21.98
CA LYS A 334 -0.77 0.45 -21.61
C LYS A 334 -0.10 -0.90 -21.80
N TYR A 335 -0.41 -1.82 -20.90
CA TYR A 335 0.11 -3.18 -20.91
C TYR A 335 -1.04 -4.18 -20.98
N LEU A 336 -0.86 -5.20 -21.81
CA LEU A 336 -1.71 -6.37 -21.81
C LEU A 336 -1.24 -7.32 -20.70
N VAL A 337 -2.15 -7.64 -19.79
CA VAL A 337 -1.95 -8.54 -18.67
C VAL A 337 -2.90 -9.73 -18.81
N ILE A 338 -2.40 -10.94 -18.54
CA ILE A 338 -3.21 -12.15 -18.55
C ILE A 338 -3.74 -12.38 -17.12
N ASN A 339 -5.06 -12.57 -16.99
CA ASN A 339 -5.68 -12.89 -15.72
C ASN A 339 -5.31 -14.32 -15.31
N LYS A 340 -4.68 -14.46 -14.14
CA LYS A 340 -4.29 -15.77 -13.59
C LYS A 340 -5.48 -16.68 -13.30
N ASN A 341 -6.66 -16.09 -13.08
CA ASN A 341 -7.90 -16.81 -12.78
C ASN A 341 -8.70 -17.19 -14.04
N SER A 342 -8.20 -16.91 -15.25
CA SER A 342 -8.84 -17.35 -16.49
C SER A 342 -8.97 -18.88 -16.55
N LYS A 343 -10.06 -19.34 -17.18
CA LYS A 343 -10.32 -20.76 -17.42
C LYS A 343 -9.69 -21.30 -18.71
N PHE A 344 -9.13 -20.42 -19.55
CA PHE A 344 -8.45 -20.82 -20.77
C PHE A 344 -7.10 -21.48 -20.49
N ASP A 345 -6.64 -22.31 -21.43
CA ASP A 345 -5.31 -22.89 -21.35
C ASP A 345 -4.24 -21.78 -21.38
N LYS A 346 -3.28 -21.85 -20.44
CA LYS A 346 -2.20 -20.88 -20.31
C LYS A 346 -1.45 -20.65 -21.62
N LYS A 347 -1.16 -21.70 -22.40
CA LYS A 347 -0.40 -21.57 -23.66
C LYS A 347 -1.21 -20.83 -24.72
N ILE A 348 -2.52 -21.08 -24.78
CA ILE A 348 -3.43 -20.35 -25.67
C ILE A 348 -3.42 -18.85 -25.34
N LEU A 349 -3.54 -18.50 -24.06
CA LEU A 349 -3.55 -17.10 -23.63
C LEU A 349 -2.22 -16.40 -23.93
N ILE A 350 -1.10 -17.07 -23.67
CA ILE A 350 0.23 -16.51 -23.94
C ILE A 350 0.44 -16.28 -25.44
N GLU A 351 0.11 -17.26 -26.28
CA GLU A 351 0.25 -17.11 -27.73
C GLU A 351 -0.66 -15.99 -28.26
N ALA A 352 -1.92 -15.93 -27.82
CA ALA A 352 -2.84 -14.86 -28.20
C ALA A 352 -2.34 -13.49 -27.73
N ALA A 353 -1.82 -13.38 -26.50
CA ALA A 353 -1.24 -12.14 -25.99
C ALA A 353 -0.03 -11.68 -26.82
N LEU A 354 0.88 -12.58 -27.18
CA LEU A 354 2.03 -12.29 -28.04
C LEU A 354 1.61 -11.80 -29.43
N GLN A 355 0.52 -12.35 -29.99
CA GLN A 355 -0.01 -11.87 -31.26
C GLN A 355 -0.65 -10.49 -31.15
N LEU A 356 -1.37 -10.22 -30.06
CA LEU A 356 -1.97 -8.92 -29.80
C LEU A 356 -0.92 -7.82 -29.58
N THR A 357 0.29 -8.18 -29.15
CA THR A 357 1.40 -7.25 -28.96
C THR A 357 2.45 -7.29 -30.07
N SER A 358 2.27 -8.13 -31.11
CA SER A 358 3.26 -8.35 -32.17
C SER A 358 3.56 -7.09 -32.98
N LYS A 359 4.69 -7.06 -33.71
CA LYS A 359 5.04 -5.93 -34.59
C LYS A 359 3.92 -5.63 -35.59
N GLU A 360 3.36 -6.66 -36.20
CA GLU A 360 2.31 -6.57 -37.20
C GLU A 360 1.02 -5.98 -36.61
N MET A 361 0.61 -6.45 -35.43
CA MET A 361 -0.56 -5.91 -34.74
C MET A 361 -0.34 -4.45 -34.29
N GLN A 362 0.85 -4.11 -33.79
CA GLN A 362 1.21 -2.74 -33.42
C GLN A 362 1.14 -1.79 -34.63
N LEU A 363 1.67 -2.21 -35.79
CA LEU A 363 1.58 -1.44 -37.04
C LEU A 363 0.15 -1.30 -37.53
N TYR A 364 -0.64 -2.38 -37.47
CA TYR A 364 -2.04 -2.36 -37.88
C TYR A 364 -2.87 -1.39 -37.01
N LYS A 365 -2.69 -1.45 -35.68
CA LYS A 365 -3.34 -0.51 -34.76
C LYS A 365 -2.98 0.94 -35.06
N ALA A 366 -1.72 1.19 -35.38
CA ALA A 366 -1.24 2.52 -35.72
C ALA A 366 -1.84 3.05 -37.02
N GLU A 367 -1.92 2.20 -38.05
CA GLU A 367 -2.49 2.58 -39.35
C GLU A 367 -4.00 2.81 -39.27
N GLU A 368 -4.75 1.90 -38.64
CA GLU A 368 -6.21 1.93 -38.61
C GLU A 368 -6.80 2.89 -37.56
N PHE A 369 -6.11 3.07 -36.42
CA PHE A 369 -6.66 3.84 -35.29
C PHE A 369 -5.77 4.99 -34.83
N GLY A 370 -4.56 5.17 -35.38
CA GLY A 370 -3.64 6.19 -34.93
C GLY A 370 -3.01 5.91 -33.57
N ILE A 371 -3.13 4.68 -33.05
CA ILE A 371 -2.54 4.26 -31.77
C ILE A 371 -1.03 4.10 -31.93
N LEU A 372 -0.23 4.77 -31.10
CA LEU A 372 1.22 4.75 -31.30
C LEU A 372 1.81 3.39 -30.89
N PRO A 373 2.72 2.83 -31.71
CA PRO A 373 3.38 1.58 -31.38
C PRO A 373 4.43 1.79 -30.28
N THR A 374 4.70 0.74 -29.52
CA THR A 374 5.64 0.74 -28.39
C THR A 374 7.11 0.48 -28.81
N PHE A 375 7.45 0.76 -30.08
CA PHE A 375 8.75 0.45 -30.66
C PHE A 375 9.90 1.27 -30.07
N ASP A 376 11.11 0.75 -30.19
CA ASP A 376 12.33 1.51 -29.88
C ASP A 376 12.73 2.42 -31.05
N PHE A 377 12.15 3.62 -31.10
CA PHE A 377 12.41 4.61 -32.15
C PHE A 377 13.88 5.07 -32.25
N THR A 378 14.74 4.74 -31.29
CA THR A 378 16.19 4.96 -31.40
C THR A 378 16.83 4.07 -32.46
N LYS A 379 16.21 2.92 -32.78
CA LYS A 379 16.65 1.97 -33.81
C LYS A 379 16.02 2.30 -35.17
N SER A 380 16.27 3.51 -35.68
CA SER A 380 15.68 4.03 -36.92
C SER A 380 15.93 3.20 -38.19
N THR A 381 16.85 2.22 -38.13
CA THR A 381 17.13 1.28 -39.23
C THR A 381 16.19 0.06 -39.29
N GLU A 382 15.37 -0.19 -38.26
CA GLU A 382 14.44 -1.34 -38.30
C GLU A 382 13.29 -1.12 -39.32
N PRO A 383 12.97 -2.11 -40.18
CA PRO A 383 11.94 -1.98 -41.22
C PRO A 383 10.55 -1.58 -40.70
N SER A 384 10.14 -2.09 -39.52
CA SER A 384 8.85 -1.75 -38.90
C SER A 384 8.78 -0.27 -38.51
N ILE A 385 9.87 0.28 -37.98
CA ILE A 385 9.97 1.70 -37.60
C ILE A 385 9.97 2.56 -38.86
N GLN A 386 10.72 2.17 -39.89
CA GLN A 386 10.73 2.89 -41.18
C GLN A 386 9.35 2.92 -41.83
N THR A 387 8.63 1.80 -41.80
CA THR A 387 7.26 1.70 -42.33
C THR A 387 6.33 2.67 -41.59
N TYR A 388 6.34 2.64 -40.26
CA TYR A 388 5.52 3.55 -39.46
C TYR A 388 5.87 5.02 -39.67
N CYS A 389 7.17 5.38 -39.62
CA CYS A 389 7.63 6.75 -39.78
C CYS A 389 7.51 7.28 -41.21
N GLY A 390 7.48 6.40 -42.22
CA GLY A 390 7.14 6.77 -43.59
C GLY A 390 5.70 7.28 -43.70
N ASN A 391 4.76 6.63 -43.00
CA ASN A 391 3.33 6.97 -43.01
C ASN A 391 2.94 8.05 -41.97
N ASN A 392 3.79 8.28 -40.97
CA ASN A 392 3.54 9.19 -39.83
C ASN A 392 4.79 10.03 -39.50
N SER A 393 5.37 10.68 -40.51
CA SER A 393 6.64 11.41 -40.37
C SER A 393 6.61 12.53 -39.33
N GLU A 394 5.51 13.29 -39.24
CA GLU A 394 5.34 14.35 -38.26
C GLU A 394 5.32 13.81 -36.82
N LEU A 395 4.51 12.77 -36.55
CA LEU A 395 4.46 12.12 -35.24
C LEU A 395 5.82 11.51 -34.84
N CYS A 396 6.54 10.89 -35.77
CA CYS A 396 7.89 10.41 -35.50
C CYS A 396 8.86 11.54 -35.17
N SER A 397 8.73 12.70 -35.82
CA SER A 397 9.53 13.89 -35.50
C SER A 397 9.25 14.40 -34.09
N LEU A 398 7.96 14.47 -33.71
CA LEU A 398 7.54 14.89 -32.36
C LEU A 398 8.04 13.90 -31.30
N LEU A 399 7.87 12.60 -31.55
CA LEU A 399 8.31 11.54 -30.65
C LEU A 399 9.84 11.52 -30.49
N GLY A 400 10.60 11.75 -31.56
CA GLY A 400 12.07 11.82 -31.52
C GLY A 400 12.61 13.01 -30.71
N LYS A 401 11.80 14.05 -30.50
CA LYS A 401 12.14 15.24 -29.71
C LYS A 401 11.58 15.23 -28.29
N LEU A 402 10.80 14.21 -27.94
CA LEU A 402 10.04 14.16 -26.70
C LEU A 402 10.97 13.94 -25.49
N ASN A 403 10.87 14.85 -24.52
CA ASN A 403 11.44 14.68 -23.19
C ASN A 403 10.39 14.01 -22.29
N VAL A 404 10.59 12.72 -22.04
CA VAL A 404 9.62 11.86 -21.38
C VAL A 404 9.58 12.11 -19.88
N ILE A 405 8.37 12.32 -19.33
CA ILE A 405 8.11 12.30 -17.90
C ILE A 405 7.41 10.99 -17.55
N ASN A 406 8.07 10.14 -16.76
CA ASN A 406 7.43 8.99 -16.11
C ASN A 406 6.85 9.45 -14.77
N ILE A 407 5.53 9.61 -14.70
CA ILE A 407 4.91 10.21 -13.51
C ILE A 407 5.16 9.41 -12.22
N LYS A 408 5.17 8.06 -12.29
CA LYS A 408 5.46 7.20 -11.13
C LYS A 408 6.84 7.46 -10.53
N ASP A 409 7.83 7.77 -11.36
CA ASP A 409 9.21 7.97 -10.93
C ASP A 409 9.38 9.28 -10.12
N ILE A 410 8.54 10.29 -10.36
CA ILE A 410 8.56 11.56 -9.61
C ILE A 410 8.16 11.34 -8.15
N PHE A 411 7.20 10.46 -7.90
CA PHE A 411 6.67 10.19 -6.57
C PHE A 411 7.35 9.02 -5.86
N LYS A 412 8.40 8.45 -6.46
CA LYS A 412 9.09 7.29 -5.93
C LYS A 412 10.21 7.69 -4.98
N SER A 413 10.13 7.26 -3.73
CA SER A 413 11.21 7.34 -2.74
C SER A 413 11.26 6.07 -1.91
N LYS A 414 12.20 5.99 -0.96
CA LYS A 414 12.38 4.78 -0.13
C LYS A 414 11.12 4.43 0.68
N TYR A 415 10.43 5.46 1.18
CA TYR A 415 9.24 5.32 2.03
C TYR A 415 8.00 5.95 1.40
N SER A 416 8.05 6.20 0.08
CA SER A 416 6.95 6.90 -0.58
C SER A 416 5.64 6.15 -0.49
N ALA A 417 4.52 6.87 -0.57
CA ALA A 417 3.21 6.26 -0.68
C ALA A 417 3.13 5.43 -1.98
N PRO A 418 2.38 4.32 -2.00
CA PRO A 418 2.04 3.65 -3.25
C PRO A 418 1.43 4.65 -4.23
N PHE A 419 1.83 4.58 -5.50
CA PHE A 419 1.36 5.53 -6.50
C PHE A 419 -0.17 5.48 -6.69
N MET A 420 -0.83 4.35 -6.42
CA MET A 420 -2.29 4.25 -6.43
C MET A 420 -2.93 5.25 -5.44
N GLU A 421 -2.34 5.39 -4.25
CA GLU A 421 -2.81 6.35 -3.25
C GLU A 421 -2.59 7.80 -3.71
N VAL A 422 -1.43 8.08 -4.30
CA VAL A 422 -1.12 9.38 -4.89
C VAL A 422 -2.14 9.74 -5.97
N ARG A 423 -2.36 8.84 -6.93
CA ARG A 423 -3.27 9.02 -8.05
C ARG A 423 -4.70 9.26 -7.60
N MET A 424 -5.13 8.62 -6.52
CA MET A 424 -6.48 8.80 -5.96
C MET A 424 -6.66 10.11 -5.22
N LEU A 425 -5.74 10.46 -4.33
CA LEU A 425 -5.98 11.50 -3.32
C LEU A 425 -5.37 12.85 -3.70
N LEU A 426 -4.21 12.87 -4.37
CA LEU A 426 -3.49 14.11 -4.68
C LEU A 426 -4.25 15.06 -5.62
N PRO A 427 -4.95 14.58 -6.68
CA PRO A 427 -5.75 15.47 -7.54
C PRO A 427 -6.78 16.27 -6.76
N GLY A 428 -7.42 15.64 -5.76
CA GLY A 428 -8.36 16.30 -4.85
C GLY A 428 -7.71 17.43 -4.05
N SER A 429 -6.51 17.20 -3.51
CA SER A 429 -5.74 18.23 -2.78
C SER A 429 -5.30 19.38 -3.69
N ILE A 430 -4.87 19.10 -4.93
CA ILE A 430 -4.53 20.12 -5.93
C ILE A 430 -5.77 20.97 -6.26
N LYS A 431 -6.92 20.32 -6.50
CA LYS A 431 -8.20 20.98 -6.78
C LYS A 431 -8.65 21.85 -5.61
N ASN A 432 -8.57 21.36 -4.38
CA ASN A 432 -8.87 22.12 -3.17
C ASN A 432 -7.99 23.36 -3.03
N TYR A 433 -6.69 23.25 -3.30
CA TYR A 433 -5.80 24.41 -3.31
C TYR A 433 -6.20 25.44 -4.38
N LEU A 434 -6.47 24.99 -5.60
CA LEU A 434 -6.86 25.87 -6.70
C LEU A 434 -8.16 26.63 -6.37
N LEU A 435 -9.11 26.00 -5.69
CA LEU A 435 -10.38 26.63 -5.28
C LEU A 435 -10.24 27.51 -4.02
N ASN A 436 -9.61 27.00 -2.97
CA ASN A 436 -9.67 27.56 -1.62
C ASN A 436 -8.36 28.23 -1.14
N ASN A 437 -7.26 28.14 -1.88
CA ASN A 437 -5.92 28.56 -1.48
C ASN A 437 -5.36 27.85 -0.23
N ASP A 438 -5.76 26.60 0.04
CA ASP A 438 -5.22 25.83 1.17
C ASP A 438 -3.82 25.28 0.85
N HIS A 439 -2.80 26.14 0.98
CA HIS A 439 -1.40 25.78 0.77
C HIS A 439 -0.95 24.66 1.74
N LYS A 440 -1.46 24.69 2.96
CA LYS A 440 -1.01 23.79 4.03
C LYS A 440 -1.49 22.37 3.76
N GLU A 441 -2.74 22.19 3.35
CA GLU A 441 -3.28 20.87 2.98
C GLU A 441 -2.50 20.24 1.82
N LEU A 442 -2.23 21.00 0.75
CA LEU A 442 -1.49 20.50 -0.40
C LEU A 442 -0.03 20.18 -0.04
N SER A 443 0.67 21.09 0.64
CA SER A 443 2.04 20.87 1.11
C SER A 443 2.14 19.65 2.03
N ASN A 444 1.21 19.49 2.98
CA ASN A 444 1.14 18.31 3.82
C ASN A 444 0.90 17.03 3.02
N SER A 445 0.08 17.09 1.96
CA SER A 445 -0.19 15.95 1.09
C SER A 445 1.09 15.48 0.41
N PHE A 446 1.86 16.39 -0.19
CA PHE A 446 3.17 16.06 -0.76
C PHE A 446 4.19 15.60 0.29
N GLU A 447 4.25 16.25 1.45
CA GLU A 447 5.16 15.80 2.51
C GLU A 447 4.82 14.37 2.97
N ASN A 448 3.53 14.02 3.08
CA ASN A 448 3.11 12.64 3.41
C ASN A 448 3.39 11.63 2.29
N ILE A 449 3.43 12.07 1.02
CA ILE A 449 3.82 11.17 -0.07
C ILE A 449 5.24 10.70 0.14
N ASP A 450 6.17 11.58 0.51
CA ASP A 450 7.60 11.24 0.64
C ASP A 450 7.98 10.76 2.05
N LYS A 451 7.45 11.41 3.09
CA LYS A 451 7.88 11.26 4.48
C LYS A 451 6.83 10.56 5.34
N LEU A 452 7.34 9.75 6.25
CA LEU A 452 6.54 9.18 7.34
C LEU A 452 6.33 10.22 8.45
N LEU A 453 5.35 9.96 9.32
CA LEU A 453 5.01 10.86 10.42
C LEU A 453 6.22 11.23 11.30
N THR A 454 7.16 10.30 11.51
CA THR A 454 8.37 10.48 12.32
C THR A 454 9.45 11.32 11.65
N GLU A 455 9.39 11.52 10.34
CA GLU A 455 10.41 12.22 9.53
C GLU A 455 9.97 13.62 9.08
N LYS A 456 8.72 14.02 9.37
CA LYS A 456 8.16 15.32 8.96
C LYS A 456 8.94 16.51 9.52
N SER A 457 9.11 17.52 8.66
CA SER A 457 9.87 18.74 8.94
C SER A 457 9.31 19.60 10.08
N GLY A 458 8.00 19.53 10.32
CA GLY A 458 7.32 20.23 11.42
C GLY A 458 7.18 19.43 12.72
N VAL A 459 7.45 18.12 12.68
CA VAL A 459 7.48 17.28 13.87
C VAL A 459 8.89 17.40 14.45
N ILE A 460 9.09 18.41 15.29
CA ILE A 460 10.31 18.50 16.11
C ILE A 460 10.50 17.12 16.74
N HIS A 461 11.70 16.56 16.85
CA HIS A 461 11.91 15.30 17.59
C HIS A 461 11.46 15.35 19.07
N ILE A 462 10.98 16.50 19.56
CA ILE A 462 10.41 16.71 20.89
C ILE A 462 9.46 15.59 21.34
N PRO A 463 8.46 15.14 20.56
CA PRO A 463 7.53 14.13 21.03
C PRO A 463 8.19 12.74 21.18
N ILE A 464 9.23 12.45 20.39
CA ILE A 464 10.05 11.26 20.57
C ILE A 464 10.88 11.39 21.87
N TYR A 465 11.53 12.54 22.09
CA TYR A 465 12.24 12.80 23.36
C TYR A 465 11.30 12.78 24.58
N LEU A 466 10.05 13.23 24.40
CA LEU A 466 9.00 13.23 25.41
C LEU A 466 8.57 11.82 25.80
N LEU A 467 8.77 10.82 24.94
CA LEU A 467 8.64 9.41 25.30
C LEU A 467 9.89 8.84 25.97
N TYR A 468 11.09 9.16 25.47
CA TYR A 468 12.34 8.61 26.01
C TYR A 468 12.62 9.03 27.46
N ILE A 469 12.32 10.28 27.81
CA ILE A 469 12.55 10.82 29.17
C ILE A 469 11.77 10.03 30.24
N PRO A 470 10.42 9.93 30.19
CA PRO A 470 9.66 9.18 31.19
C PRO A 470 10.00 7.70 31.16
N MET A 471 10.24 7.11 29.98
CA MET A 471 10.70 5.72 29.89
C MET A 471 11.99 5.50 30.70
N GLY A 472 12.99 6.37 30.54
CA GLY A 472 14.25 6.30 31.29
C GLY A 472 14.04 6.43 32.80
N ILE A 473 13.17 7.34 33.24
CA ILE A 473 12.81 7.51 34.65
C ILE A 473 12.15 6.24 35.21
N PHE A 474 11.19 5.67 34.47
CA PHE A 474 10.49 4.45 34.88
C PHE A 474 11.42 3.25 34.96
N ILE A 475 12.27 3.03 33.96
CA ILE A 475 13.28 1.95 33.97
C ILE A 475 14.20 2.10 35.18
N LEU A 476 14.70 3.30 35.45
CA LEU A 476 15.56 3.55 36.61
C LEU A 476 14.84 3.26 37.93
N GLY A 477 13.57 3.68 38.05
CA GLY A 477 12.71 3.33 39.18
C GLY A 477 12.52 1.82 39.35
N ILE A 478 12.34 1.09 38.26
CA ILE A 478 12.18 -0.37 38.28
C ILE A 478 13.49 -1.06 38.69
N LEU A 479 14.64 -0.59 38.21
CA LEU A 479 15.94 -1.12 38.64
C LEU A 479 16.16 -0.94 40.15
N ILE A 480 15.71 0.18 40.72
CA ILE A 480 15.71 0.40 42.18
C ILE A 480 14.81 -0.62 42.87
N VAL A 481 13.59 -0.85 42.36
CA VAL A 481 12.67 -1.86 42.91
C VAL A 481 13.29 -3.26 42.88
N ILE A 482 13.90 -3.66 41.76
CA ILE A 482 14.60 -4.95 41.62
C ILE A 482 15.74 -5.05 42.65
N TYR A 483 16.56 -4.00 42.78
CA TYR A 483 17.64 -3.95 43.77
C TYR A 483 17.11 -4.14 45.20
N LEU A 484 16.02 -3.47 45.57
CA LEU A 484 15.40 -3.60 46.88
C LEU A 484 14.85 -5.02 47.13
N ILE A 485 14.23 -5.65 46.12
CA ILE A 485 13.78 -7.05 46.22
C ILE A 485 14.96 -7.99 46.49
N ILE A 486 16.08 -7.80 45.79
CA ILE A 486 17.29 -8.61 45.99
C ILE A 486 17.86 -8.38 47.40
N LYS A 487 17.96 -7.13 47.83
CA LYS A 487 18.49 -6.76 49.15
C LYS A 487 17.66 -7.35 50.29
N TYR A 488 16.33 -7.29 50.20
CA TYR A 488 15.41 -7.74 51.24
C TYR A 488 14.82 -9.14 50.98
N ARG A 489 15.41 -9.94 50.08
CA ARG A 489 14.87 -11.25 49.65
C ARG A 489 14.62 -12.25 50.79
N ASN A 490 15.35 -12.11 51.90
CA ASN A 490 15.27 -12.99 53.06
C ASN A 490 14.14 -12.59 54.04
N HIS A 491 13.57 -11.39 53.91
CA HIS A 491 12.53 -10.90 54.80
C HIS A 491 11.25 -11.75 54.67
N PRO A 492 10.58 -12.14 55.78
CA PRO A 492 9.43 -13.05 55.75
C PRO A 492 8.33 -12.63 54.77
N TYR A 493 8.02 -11.33 54.71
CA TYR A 493 7.00 -10.75 53.82
C TYR A 493 7.31 -10.84 52.32
N LEU A 494 8.58 -10.90 51.93
CA LEU A 494 9.03 -11.01 50.54
C LEU A 494 9.35 -12.46 50.14
N ARG A 495 9.85 -13.27 51.08
CA ARG A 495 10.22 -14.67 50.84
C ARG A 495 9.04 -15.52 50.32
N ILE A 496 7.83 -15.22 50.78
CA ILE A 496 6.58 -15.88 50.37
C ILE A 496 6.36 -15.77 48.85
N PHE A 497 6.66 -14.60 48.27
CA PHE A 497 6.39 -14.31 46.86
C PHE A 497 7.45 -14.88 45.91
N SER A 498 8.45 -15.58 46.45
CA SER A 498 9.58 -16.10 45.69
C SER A 498 10.25 -15.00 44.88
N PRO A 499 11.15 -14.20 45.50
CA PRO A 499 11.74 -13.00 44.91
C PRO A 499 12.23 -13.16 43.46
N GLY A 500 12.75 -14.34 43.08
CA GLY A 500 13.16 -14.63 41.70
C GLY A 500 12.00 -14.59 40.68
N PHE A 501 10.83 -15.17 40.99
CA PHE A 501 9.67 -15.11 40.10
C PHE A 501 9.11 -13.69 40.01
N CYS A 502 9.09 -12.93 41.11
CA CYS A 502 8.73 -11.52 41.07
C CYS A 502 9.66 -10.70 40.18
N ILE A 503 10.97 -10.93 40.23
CA ILE A 503 11.93 -10.26 39.35
C ILE A 503 11.64 -10.61 37.88
N LEU A 504 11.35 -11.87 37.56
CA LEU A 504 10.99 -12.27 36.19
C LEU A 504 9.71 -11.57 35.70
N ILE A 505 8.67 -11.49 36.53
CA ILE A 505 7.43 -10.76 36.20
C ILE A 505 7.73 -9.28 35.94
N ILE A 506 8.55 -8.65 36.81
CA ILE A 506 8.93 -7.26 36.65
C ILE A 506 9.73 -7.06 35.35
N ILE A 507 10.62 -7.99 35.01
CA ILE A 507 11.36 -7.94 33.74
C ILE A 507 10.38 -8.03 32.56
N GLY A 508 9.40 -8.93 32.60
CA GLY A 508 8.32 -9.00 31.60
C GLY A 508 7.62 -7.65 31.44
N ILE A 509 7.06 -7.10 32.51
CA ILE A 509 6.39 -5.78 32.48
C ILE A 509 7.33 -4.66 31.99
N THR A 510 8.62 -4.69 32.34
CA THR A 510 9.61 -3.73 31.82
C THR A 510 9.81 -3.85 30.30
N LEU A 511 9.72 -5.06 29.72
CA LEU A 511 9.73 -5.22 28.25
C LEU A 511 8.48 -4.58 27.63
N GLY A 512 7.33 -4.63 28.31
CA GLY A 512 6.13 -3.86 27.93
C GLY A 512 6.38 -2.36 27.78
N ILE A 513 7.13 -1.77 28.72
CA ILE A 513 7.51 -0.34 28.69
C ILE A 513 8.34 0.02 27.43
N PHE A 514 9.12 -0.91 26.88
CA PHE A 514 9.88 -0.69 25.64
C PHE A 514 9.02 -0.83 24.37
N ASN A 515 7.87 -1.48 24.44
CA ASN A 515 7.05 -1.83 23.28
C ASN A 515 6.64 -0.61 22.42
N PRO A 516 6.20 0.52 22.99
CA PRO A 516 5.88 1.71 22.20
C PRO A 516 7.02 2.21 21.31
N ILE A 517 8.27 2.09 21.77
CA ILE A 517 9.45 2.56 21.04
C ILE A 517 9.84 1.58 19.95
N ILE A 518 9.70 0.28 20.21
CA ILE A 518 9.92 -0.75 19.19
C ILE A 518 8.93 -0.54 18.05
N ARG A 519 7.62 -0.36 18.37
CA ARG A 519 6.56 -0.09 17.40
C ARG A 519 6.81 1.18 16.57
N LEU A 520 7.31 2.26 17.19
CA LEU A 520 7.67 3.49 16.46
C LEU A 520 8.83 3.32 15.46
N ASN A 521 9.66 2.29 15.63
CA ASN A 521 10.85 2.03 14.80
C ASN A 521 10.66 0.86 13.82
N GLU A 522 9.41 0.42 13.61
CA GLU A 522 9.04 -0.67 12.68
C GLU A 522 9.16 -0.24 11.21
N LEU A 523 10.39 0.01 10.76
CA LEU A 523 10.71 0.46 9.39
C LEU A 523 11.27 -0.66 8.50
N SER A 524 11.36 -1.89 9.02
CA SER A 524 11.89 -3.01 8.24
C SER A 524 11.28 -4.35 8.67
N ILE A 525 11.16 -5.27 7.71
CA ILE A 525 10.63 -6.63 7.92
C ILE A 525 11.39 -7.39 9.02
N PRO A 526 12.75 -7.34 9.13
CA PRO A 526 13.45 -7.97 10.24
C PRO A 526 13.08 -7.41 11.61
N ILE A 527 12.84 -6.09 11.71
CA ILE A 527 12.39 -5.47 12.95
C ILE A 527 10.97 -5.95 13.30
N CYS A 528 10.06 -6.06 12.33
CA CYS A 528 8.74 -6.64 12.54
C CYS A 528 8.82 -8.05 13.14
N LYS A 529 9.68 -8.90 12.55
CA LYS A 529 9.86 -10.28 12.99
C LYS A 529 10.38 -10.37 14.43
N MET A 530 11.30 -9.47 14.80
CA MET A 530 11.81 -9.36 16.17
C MET A 530 10.78 -8.77 17.13
N SER A 531 9.97 -7.80 16.68
CA SER A 531 8.87 -7.19 17.44
C SER A 531 7.86 -8.27 17.87
N TYR A 532 7.46 -9.14 16.95
CA TYR A 532 6.59 -10.29 17.25
C TYR A 532 7.16 -11.20 18.35
N VAL A 533 8.43 -11.59 18.25
CA VAL A 533 9.09 -12.44 19.26
C VAL A 533 9.24 -11.70 20.60
N HIS A 534 9.52 -10.41 20.56
CA HIS A 534 9.60 -9.55 21.74
C HIS A 534 8.26 -9.49 22.49
N GLU A 535 7.14 -9.34 21.78
CA GLU A 535 5.81 -9.37 22.37
C GLU A 535 5.51 -10.72 23.05
N THR A 536 5.81 -11.85 22.41
CA THR A 536 5.69 -13.17 23.03
C THR A 536 6.52 -13.27 24.32
N ILE A 537 7.80 -12.84 24.28
CA ILE A 537 8.69 -12.86 25.46
C ILE A 537 8.11 -12.02 26.60
N ASN A 538 7.59 -10.83 26.30
CA ASN A 538 6.97 -9.93 27.28
C ASN A 538 5.78 -10.63 27.98
N THR A 539 4.83 -11.15 27.20
CA THR A 539 3.63 -11.81 27.73
C THR A 539 3.99 -13.05 28.54
N ASP A 540 4.89 -13.90 28.05
CA ASP A 540 5.22 -15.16 28.69
C ASP A 540 6.07 -14.99 29.95
N LEU A 541 7.02 -14.03 29.97
CA LEU A 541 7.77 -13.68 31.18
C LEU A 541 6.90 -13.07 32.27
N THR A 542 5.75 -12.52 31.91
CA THR A 542 4.76 -12.03 32.86
C THR A 542 3.86 -13.16 33.35
N LEU A 543 3.31 -13.97 32.44
CA LEU A 543 2.28 -14.98 32.73
C LEU A 543 2.83 -16.23 33.42
N PHE A 544 3.91 -16.81 32.92
CA PHE A 544 4.41 -18.10 33.42
C PHE A 544 4.96 -18.06 34.84
N PRO A 545 5.73 -17.04 35.26
CA PRO A 545 6.13 -16.94 36.65
C PRO A 545 4.94 -16.75 37.60
N MET A 546 3.89 -16.03 37.20
CA MET A 546 2.66 -15.93 38.00
C MET A 546 2.01 -17.31 38.17
N PHE A 547 1.85 -18.05 37.07
CA PHE A 547 1.32 -19.41 37.09
C PHE A 547 2.15 -20.34 37.99
N ALA A 548 3.47 -20.28 37.90
CA ALA A 548 4.38 -21.08 38.72
C ALA A 548 4.22 -20.79 40.22
N VAL A 549 4.07 -19.52 40.62
CA VAL A 549 3.83 -19.14 42.02
C VAL A 549 2.48 -19.65 42.49
N THR A 550 1.40 -19.43 41.74
CA THR A 550 0.05 -19.89 42.09
C THR A 550 -0.02 -21.41 42.18
N TYR A 551 0.58 -22.14 41.22
CA TYR A 551 0.63 -23.60 41.24
C TYR A 551 1.43 -24.14 42.43
N ARG A 552 2.58 -23.53 42.74
CA ARG A 552 3.38 -23.88 43.91
C ARG A 552 2.56 -23.73 45.20
N ILE A 553 1.81 -22.64 45.34
CA ILE A 553 1.03 -22.42 46.56
C ILE A 553 -0.12 -23.42 46.64
N TYR A 554 -0.86 -23.64 45.55
CA TYR A 554 -1.91 -24.65 45.47
C TYR A 554 -1.43 -26.05 45.88
N THR A 555 -0.27 -26.47 45.38
CA THR A 555 0.30 -27.79 45.69
C THR A 555 0.73 -27.93 47.14
N ILE A 556 1.29 -26.88 47.76
CA ILE A 556 1.64 -26.86 49.20
C ILE A 556 0.38 -27.07 50.05
N PHE A 557 -0.74 -26.43 49.70
CA PHE A 557 -1.97 -26.52 50.50
C PHE A 557 -2.77 -27.80 50.28
N ASN A 558 -2.79 -28.33 49.07
CA ASN A 558 -3.57 -29.53 48.75
C ASN A 558 -2.84 -30.83 49.15
N ASN A 559 -1.50 -30.86 49.17
CA ASN A 559 -0.72 -32.04 49.55
C ASN A 559 -0.21 -31.97 51.00
N LYS A 560 -1.12 -32.00 51.99
CA LYS A 560 -0.78 -32.02 53.44
C LYS A 560 0.02 -33.26 53.93
N ALA A 561 0.48 -34.20 53.08
CA ALA A 561 0.86 -35.55 53.53
C ALA A 561 2.22 -36.16 53.09
N LYS A 562 3.16 -35.48 52.41
CA LYS A 562 4.49 -36.09 52.12
C LYS A 562 5.66 -35.10 52.21
N ASP A 563 6.23 -34.97 53.42
CA ASP A 563 7.28 -34.02 53.82
C ASP A 563 8.62 -34.09 53.05
N LYS A 564 8.92 -35.20 52.35
CA LYS A 564 10.19 -35.32 51.58
C LYS A 564 10.13 -34.76 50.15
N SER A 565 8.96 -34.43 49.61
CA SER A 565 8.79 -34.01 48.21
C SER A 565 8.91 -32.48 47.98
N SER A 566 8.70 -31.65 49.01
CA SER A 566 8.57 -30.18 48.81
C SER A 566 9.87 -29.48 48.39
N LYS A 567 11.04 -29.99 48.80
CA LYS A 567 12.36 -29.42 48.42
C LYS A 567 12.68 -29.61 46.93
N HIS A 568 12.24 -30.73 46.33
CA HIS A 568 12.45 -31.01 44.91
C HIS A 568 11.40 -30.33 44.01
N LEU A 569 10.21 -30.04 44.55
CA LEU A 569 9.11 -29.39 43.82
C LEU A 569 9.52 -28.04 43.21
N ASN A 570 10.22 -27.19 43.97
CA ASN A 570 10.71 -25.89 43.45
C ASN A 570 11.66 -26.05 42.27
N LYS A 571 12.53 -27.07 42.30
CA LYS A 571 13.46 -27.35 41.21
C LYS A 571 12.70 -27.79 39.95
N TYR A 572 11.71 -28.66 40.09
CA TYR A 572 10.89 -29.13 38.96
C TYR A 572 10.02 -28.02 38.36
N ILE A 573 9.42 -27.14 39.18
CA ILE A 573 8.62 -26.00 38.68
C ILE A 573 9.50 -25.03 37.89
N ILE A 574 10.71 -24.72 38.39
CA ILE A 574 11.66 -23.85 37.66
C ILE A 574 12.08 -24.50 36.34
N ILE A 575 12.43 -25.79 36.34
CA ILE A 575 12.80 -26.52 35.11
C ILE A 575 11.64 -26.51 34.11
N PHE A 576 10.41 -26.79 34.56
CA PHE A 576 9.22 -26.75 33.71
C PHE A 576 8.99 -25.36 33.13
N LEU A 577 9.11 -24.30 33.94
CA LEU A 577 8.95 -22.93 33.48
C LEU A 577 10.00 -22.55 32.43
N VAL A 578 11.28 -22.90 32.65
CA VAL A 578 12.35 -22.63 31.68
C VAL A 578 12.11 -23.41 30.39
N LEU A 579 11.73 -24.69 30.47
CA LEU A 579 11.40 -25.49 29.29
C LEU A 579 10.19 -24.93 28.53
N ALA A 580 9.15 -24.48 29.23
CA ALA A 580 7.97 -23.88 28.62
C ALA A 580 8.30 -22.56 27.93
N LEU A 581 9.07 -21.66 28.58
CA LEU A 581 9.54 -20.41 27.97
C LEU A 581 10.37 -20.69 26.71
N VAL A 582 11.35 -21.59 26.79
CA VAL A 582 12.20 -21.92 25.64
C VAL A 582 11.35 -22.52 24.50
N ALA A 583 10.39 -23.38 24.82
CA ALA A 583 9.50 -23.98 23.82
C ALA A 583 8.63 -22.93 23.10
N ILE A 584 8.09 -21.95 23.82
CA ILE A 584 7.24 -20.92 23.19
C ILE A 584 8.07 -19.89 22.44
N ILE A 585 9.21 -19.45 22.98
CA ILE A 585 10.12 -18.53 22.27
C ILE A 585 10.65 -19.17 20.99
N THR A 586 10.97 -20.48 21.02
CA THR A 586 11.38 -21.20 19.80
C THR A 586 10.21 -21.33 18.82
N TYR A 587 9.00 -21.62 19.30
CA TYR A 587 7.79 -21.63 18.47
C TYR A 587 7.51 -20.27 17.81
N SER A 588 7.55 -19.16 18.56
CA SER A 588 7.30 -17.82 18.03
C SER A 588 8.40 -17.39 17.07
N SER A 589 9.66 -17.71 17.38
CA SER A 589 10.79 -17.45 16.47
C SER A 589 10.66 -18.24 15.17
N ILE A 590 10.33 -19.53 15.23
CA ILE A 590 10.15 -20.36 14.03
C ILE A 590 8.97 -19.82 13.20
N SER A 591 7.85 -19.53 13.85
CA SER A 591 6.66 -18.99 13.19
C SER A 591 6.96 -17.65 12.52
N SER A 592 7.60 -16.73 13.24
CA SER A 592 7.91 -15.39 12.75
C SER A 592 8.93 -15.38 11.60
N PHE A 593 10.00 -16.17 11.71
CA PHE A 593 11.09 -16.12 10.73
C PHE A 593 10.84 -16.95 9.48
N PHE A 594 10.18 -18.10 9.61
CA PHE A 594 10.09 -19.09 8.52
C PHE A 594 8.67 -19.31 7.97
N ILE A 595 7.62 -18.99 8.73
CA ILE A 595 6.24 -19.32 8.33
C ILE A 595 5.45 -18.08 7.94
N LEU A 596 5.48 -17.05 8.79
CA LEU A 596 4.73 -15.81 8.59
C LEU A 596 5.44 -14.88 7.60
N ASN A 597 4.68 -14.34 6.66
CA ASN A 597 5.16 -13.38 5.68
C ASN A 597 4.80 -11.96 6.14
N PHE A 598 5.73 -11.33 6.86
CA PHE A 598 5.58 -9.95 7.32
C PHE A 598 5.73 -8.95 6.17
N TYR A 599 4.95 -7.88 6.26
CA TYR A 599 5.00 -6.72 5.37
C TYR A 599 4.78 -5.44 6.18
N LEU A 600 5.20 -4.32 5.61
CA LEU A 600 4.98 -3.01 6.20
C LEU A 600 3.76 -2.37 5.57
N GLN A 601 2.92 -1.79 6.40
CA GLN A 601 1.74 -1.05 5.97
C GLN A 601 1.70 0.29 6.71
N SER A 602 1.14 1.31 6.07
CA SER A 602 0.92 2.61 6.70
C SER A 602 -0.56 2.77 7.07
N TYR A 603 -0.81 3.10 8.35
CA TYR A 603 -2.09 3.63 8.80
C TYR A 603 -2.17 5.12 8.45
N GLY A 604 -3.39 5.55 8.11
CA GLY A 604 -3.67 6.88 7.57
C GLY A 604 -3.47 6.91 6.05
N ASN A 605 -3.37 8.13 5.50
CA ASN A 605 -3.18 8.36 4.07
C ASN A 605 -2.43 9.67 3.80
N ILE A 606 -2.17 9.98 2.53
CA ILE A 606 -1.42 11.18 2.15
C ILE A 606 -2.09 12.49 2.59
N ASN A 607 -3.42 12.54 2.73
CA ASN A 607 -4.11 13.75 3.18
C ASN A 607 -4.01 13.96 4.70
N THR A 608 -3.63 12.94 5.45
CA THR A 608 -3.59 12.96 6.91
C THR A 608 -2.16 12.78 7.43
N TYR A 609 -1.76 11.55 7.67
CA TYR A 609 -0.41 11.15 8.05
C TYR A 609 -0.20 9.70 7.62
N ARG A 610 1.06 9.29 7.51
CA ARG A 610 1.43 7.89 7.30
C ARG A 610 2.26 7.40 8.47
N ASN A 611 1.66 6.52 9.28
CA ASN A 611 2.35 5.84 10.36
C ASN A 611 2.62 4.38 9.97
N PRO A 612 3.88 3.95 9.85
CA PRO A 612 4.19 2.56 9.51
C PRO A 612 3.81 1.63 10.66
N THR A 613 3.37 0.44 10.30
CA THR A 613 3.03 -0.66 11.20
C THR A 613 3.39 -1.98 10.52
N CYS A 614 3.79 -2.95 11.32
CA CYS A 614 4.01 -4.31 10.85
C CYS A 614 2.70 -5.10 10.81
N GLU A 615 2.41 -5.69 9.66
CA GLU A 615 1.33 -6.66 9.47
C GLU A 615 1.93 -7.94 8.87
N TYR A 616 1.19 -9.04 8.87
CA TYR A 616 1.68 -10.29 8.28
C TYR A 616 0.59 -11.10 7.61
N GLU A 617 0.96 -11.75 6.51
CA GLU A 617 0.10 -12.68 5.79
C GLU A 617 0.23 -14.08 6.36
N GLY A 618 -0.92 -14.72 6.53
CA GLY A 618 -1.03 -16.06 7.02
C GLY A 618 -2.38 -16.30 7.66
N ASN A 619 -2.72 -17.56 7.86
CA ASN A 619 -3.91 -17.89 8.62
C ASN A 619 -3.67 -17.38 10.06
N LYS A 620 -4.55 -16.53 10.58
CA LYS A 620 -4.54 -16.01 11.97
C LYS A 620 -4.51 -17.12 13.04
N ILE A 621 -4.50 -18.39 12.61
CA ILE A 621 -4.25 -19.60 13.38
C ILE A 621 -3.03 -19.48 14.28
N PHE A 622 -1.88 -18.94 13.85
CA PHE A 622 -0.69 -18.94 14.71
C PHE A 622 -0.86 -18.04 15.94
N GLU A 623 -1.25 -16.79 15.72
CA GLU A 623 -1.62 -15.85 16.78
C GLU A 623 -2.79 -16.38 17.60
N PHE A 624 -3.80 -16.96 16.93
CA PHE A 624 -4.94 -17.57 17.60
C PHE A 624 -4.51 -18.72 18.52
N LEU A 625 -3.62 -19.62 18.09
CA LEU A 625 -3.13 -20.73 18.91
C LEU A 625 -2.34 -20.21 20.11
N GLU A 626 -1.45 -19.24 19.91
CA GLU A 626 -0.68 -18.60 20.98
C GLU A 626 -1.61 -17.93 22.00
N ARG A 627 -2.58 -17.15 21.52
CA ARG A 627 -3.57 -16.49 22.36
C ARG A 627 -4.48 -17.48 23.10
N ARG A 628 -4.96 -18.55 22.45
CA ARG A 628 -5.77 -19.60 23.10
C ARG A 628 -4.98 -20.34 24.15
N PHE A 629 -3.69 -20.58 23.92
CA PHE A 629 -2.82 -21.19 24.90
C PHE A 629 -2.65 -20.30 26.14
N ASN A 630 -2.40 -18.99 25.94
CA ASN A 630 -2.28 -18.02 27.03
C ASN A 630 -3.61 -17.86 27.80
N GLU A 631 -4.75 -17.83 27.11
CA GLU A 631 -6.09 -17.81 27.74
C GLU A 631 -6.36 -19.09 28.55
N LEU A 632 -5.92 -20.26 28.08
CA LEU A 632 -6.06 -21.52 28.83
C LEU A 632 -5.24 -21.47 30.12
N VAL A 633 -3.99 -21.00 30.07
CA VAL A 633 -3.14 -20.83 31.26
C VAL A 633 -3.80 -19.86 32.24
N TYR A 634 -4.39 -18.77 31.75
CA TYR A 634 -5.16 -17.83 32.56
C TYR A 634 -6.35 -18.50 33.28
N ILE A 635 -7.17 -19.27 32.55
CA ILE A 635 -8.33 -19.98 33.12
C ILE A 635 -7.88 -20.98 34.20
N VAL A 636 -6.82 -21.76 33.93
CA VAL A 636 -6.28 -22.70 34.92
C VAL A 636 -5.82 -21.95 36.15
N MET A 637 -5.10 -20.83 36.00
CA MET A 637 -4.64 -20.05 37.14
C MET A 637 -5.81 -19.49 37.97
N PHE A 638 -6.86 -19.00 37.31
CA PHE A 638 -8.08 -18.55 37.97
C PHE A 638 -8.74 -19.65 38.79
N ILE A 639 -8.86 -20.87 38.23
CA ILE A 639 -9.39 -22.05 38.94
C ILE A 639 -8.52 -22.40 40.14
N LEU A 640 -7.19 -22.36 40.01
CA LEU A 640 -6.26 -22.65 41.10
C LEU A 640 -6.43 -21.66 42.25
N VAL A 641 -6.56 -20.36 41.96
CA VAL A 641 -6.78 -19.33 42.98
C VAL A 641 -8.13 -19.47 43.67
N ILE A 642 -9.21 -19.81 42.95
CA ILE A 642 -10.51 -20.08 43.56
C ILE A 642 -10.41 -21.27 44.51
N LYS A 643 -9.73 -22.35 44.09
CA LYS A 643 -9.53 -23.55 44.92
C LYS A 643 -8.67 -23.28 46.16
N THR A 644 -7.74 -22.32 46.14
CA THR A 644 -6.97 -21.93 47.33
C THR A 644 -7.76 -21.02 48.29
N GLY A 645 -8.89 -20.44 47.89
CA GLY A 645 -9.91 -19.89 48.79
C GLY A 645 -9.44 -18.80 49.78
N LYS A 646 -9.79 -18.94 51.07
CA LYS A 646 -9.43 -17.99 52.15
C LYS A 646 -7.92 -17.82 52.33
N VAL A 647 -7.14 -18.84 51.97
CA VAL A 647 -5.69 -18.87 52.12
C VAL A 647 -5.03 -17.93 51.10
N SER A 648 -5.51 -17.95 49.85
CA SER A 648 -5.08 -17.01 48.81
C SER A 648 -5.31 -15.54 49.17
N LYS A 649 -6.39 -15.22 49.92
CA LYS A 649 -6.62 -13.86 50.46
C LYS A 649 -5.53 -13.43 51.44
N ARG A 650 -5.02 -14.35 52.27
CA ARG A 650 -4.00 -14.05 53.29
C ARG A 650 -2.60 -13.90 52.69
N PHE A 651 -2.29 -14.66 51.64
CA PHE A 651 -1.02 -14.52 50.91
C PHE A 651 -1.05 -13.42 49.84
N GLY A 652 -2.22 -12.91 49.46
CA GLY A 652 -2.36 -11.82 48.49
C GLY A 652 -2.31 -12.27 47.03
N GLU A 653 -2.56 -13.55 46.74
CA GLU A 653 -2.53 -14.14 45.39
C GLU A 653 -3.63 -13.59 44.48
N PHE A 654 -4.75 -13.11 45.03
CA PHE A 654 -5.77 -12.38 44.28
C PHE A 654 -5.19 -11.19 43.50
N LYS A 655 -4.06 -10.61 43.95
CA LYS A 655 -3.39 -9.54 43.24
C LYS A 655 -2.91 -9.98 41.84
N TYR A 656 -2.48 -11.22 41.66
CA TYR A 656 -2.05 -11.72 40.34
C TYR A 656 -3.21 -11.77 39.35
N ILE A 657 -4.40 -12.20 39.81
CA ILE A 657 -5.61 -12.15 38.98
C ILE A 657 -5.92 -10.71 38.57
N TYR A 658 -5.90 -9.77 39.52
CA TYR A 658 -6.17 -8.37 39.20
C TYR A 658 -5.14 -7.80 38.23
N ILE A 659 -3.84 -8.07 38.42
CA ILE A 659 -2.77 -7.64 37.50
C ILE A 659 -3.06 -8.12 36.09
N MET A 660 -3.39 -9.40 35.92
CA MET A 660 -3.69 -9.93 34.58
C MET A 660 -4.96 -9.34 33.97
N ILE A 661 -6.02 -9.15 34.76
CA ILE A 661 -7.24 -8.49 34.27
C ILE A 661 -6.91 -7.06 33.81
N PHE A 662 -6.07 -6.35 34.56
CA PHE A 662 -5.62 -5.01 34.17
C PHE A 662 -4.76 -5.04 32.91
N ILE A 663 -3.80 -5.97 32.78
CA ILE A 663 -3.01 -6.14 31.55
C ILE A 663 -3.93 -6.38 30.34
N LEU A 664 -4.89 -7.31 30.47
CA LEU A 664 -5.86 -7.58 29.41
C LEU A 664 -6.71 -6.35 29.06
N ILE A 665 -7.15 -5.58 30.07
CA ILE A 665 -7.88 -4.33 29.85
C ILE A 665 -6.99 -3.31 29.12
N ILE A 666 -5.72 -3.17 29.51
CA ILE A 666 -4.77 -2.27 28.85
C ILE A 666 -4.58 -2.69 27.40
N GLU A 667 -4.29 -3.97 27.12
CA GLU A 667 -4.12 -4.50 25.77
C GLU A 667 -5.37 -4.28 24.89
N LEU A 668 -6.55 -4.62 25.41
CA LEU A 668 -7.82 -4.41 24.70
C LEU A 668 -8.11 -2.92 24.48
N SER A 669 -7.83 -2.07 25.47
CA SER A 669 -8.03 -0.61 25.36
C SER A 669 -7.08 -0.01 24.34
N THR A 670 -5.80 -0.37 24.36
CA THR A 670 -4.79 0.10 23.40
C THR A 670 -5.15 -0.34 21.99
N SER A 671 -5.51 -1.61 21.79
CA SER A 671 -5.96 -2.11 20.48
C SER A 671 -7.20 -1.38 19.97
N PHE A 672 -8.20 -1.20 20.84
CA PHE A 672 -9.43 -0.47 20.50
C PHE A 672 -9.15 1.00 20.17
N LEU A 673 -8.37 1.70 21.00
CA LEU A 673 -8.09 3.11 20.82
C LEU A 673 -7.20 3.37 19.60
N LEU A 674 -6.22 2.49 19.30
CA LEU A 674 -5.37 2.62 18.11
C LEU A 674 -6.21 2.58 16.82
N SER A 675 -7.21 1.70 16.76
CA SER A 675 -8.13 1.64 15.61
C SER A 675 -9.09 2.83 15.48
N HIS A 676 -9.27 3.61 16.54
CA HIS A 676 -10.15 4.79 16.58
C HIS A 676 -9.38 6.11 16.73
N LEU A 677 -8.06 6.11 16.61
CA LEU A 677 -7.27 7.33 16.63
C LEU A 677 -7.77 8.25 15.51
N PRO A 678 -8.05 9.54 15.81
CA PRO A 678 -8.63 10.44 14.82
C PRO A 678 -7.70 10.53 13.61
N LEU A 679 -8.29 10.33 12.42
CA LEU A 679 -7.61 10.48 11.13
C LEU A 679 -6.91 11.84 11.00
N ASN A 680 -7.39 12.88 11.69
CA ASN A 680 -6.92 14.26 11.58
C ASN A 680 -5.60 14.58 12.34
N GLY A 681 -4.65 13.65 12.37
CA GLY A 681 -3.23 14.02 12.49
C GLY A 681 -2.69 14.43 13.87
N TYR A 682 -3.37 14.11 14.96
CA TYR A 682 -2.79 14.34 16.29
C TYR A 682 -1.95 13.14 16.75
N TYR A 683 -0.71 13.09 16.25
CA TYR A 683 0.36 12.22 16.79
C TYR A 683 0.44 12.28 18.32
N GLY A 684 0.09 13.43 18.91
CA GLY A 684 -0.04 13.61 20.36
C GLY A 684 -0.94 12.60 21.07
N TYR A 685 -2.05 12.14 20.47
CA TYR A 685 -2.90 11.12 21.09
C TYR A 685 -2.22 9.75 21.12
N TYR A 686 -1.52 9.38 20.04
CA TYR A 686 -0.73 8.15 20.01
C TYR A 686 0.33 8.17 21.12
N LEU A 687 1.07 9.28 21.25
CA LEU A 687 2.07 9.45 22.31
C LEU A 687 1.46 9.43 23.71
N LEU A 688 0.30 10.06 23.89
CA LEU A 688 -0.43 10.03 25.15
C LEU A 688 -0.81 8.61 25.52
N MET A 689 -1.24 7.80 24.54
CA MET A 689 -1.53 6.38 24.77
C MET A 689 -0.29 5.61 25.21
N CYS A 690 0.83 5.78 24.50
CA CYS A 690 2.10 5.17 24.91
C CYS A 690 2.50 5.58 26.33
N PHE A 691 2.26 6.84 26.70
CA PHE A 691 2.54 7.35 28.04
C PHE A 691 1.62 6.74 29.10
N VAL A 692 0.32 6.60 28.81
CA VAL A 692 -0.65 5.93 29.70
C VAL A 692 -0.31 4.46 29.87
N GLU A 693 0.09 3.76 28.80
CA GLU A 693 0.54 2.37 28.82
C GLU A 693 1.76 2.21 29.76
N MET A 694 2.79 3.04 29.61
CA MET A 694 3.96 3.03 30.49
C MET A 694 3.60 3.30 31.97
N ILE A 695 2.69 4.25 32.24
CA ILE A 695 2.23 4.51 33.61
C ILE A 695 1.51 3.28 34.17
N ALA A 696 0.65 2.66 33.36
CA ALA A 696 -0.10 1.49 33.78
C ALA A 696 0.84 0.34 34.15
N ASP A 697 1.88 0.09 33.36
CA ASP A 697 2.92 -0.91 33.65
C ASP A 697 3.65 -0.64 34.99
N VAL A 698 4.02 0.62 35.24
CA VAL A 698 4.64 1.01 36.53
C VAL A 698 3.68 0.81 37.70
N LEU A 699 2.39 1.12 37.52
CA LEU A 699 1.37 0.88 38.53
C LEU A 699 1.17 -0.62 38.80
N LEU A 700 1.26 -1.47 37.77
CA LEU A 700 1.22 -2.93 37.93
C LEU A 700 2.40 -3.44 38.77
N ILE A 701 3.61 -2.93 38.53
CA ILE A 701 4.79 -3.27 39.35
C ILE A 701 4.59 -2.80 40.80
N TYR A 702 4.07 -1.60 41.02
CA TYR A 702 3.77 -1.10 42.35
C TYR A 702 2.71 -1.96 43.06
N TYR A 703 1.66 -2.36 42.35
CA TYR A 703 0.59 -3.18 42.89
C TYR A 703 1.07 -4.59 43.26
N LEU A 704 1.95 -5.16 42.43
CA LEU A 704 2.61 -6.45 42.63
C LEU A 704 3.40 -6.50 43.94
N VAL A 705 4.34 -5.56 44.14
CA VAL A 705 5.34 -5.67 45.23
C VAL A 705 5.59 -4.38 46.00
N GLY A 706 5.22 -3.22 45.46
CA GLY A 706 5.52 -1.89 46.03
C GLY A 706 4.99 -1.70 47.45
N SER A 707 3.72 -2.01 47.70
CA SER A 707 3.12 -1.93 49.05
C SER A 707 3.89 -2.72 50.13
N ARG A 708 4.47 -3.87 49.77
CA ARG A 708 5.23 -4.71 50.70
C ARG A 708 6.66 -4.23 50.86
N LEU A 709 7.30 -3.76 49.78
CA LEU A 709 8.62 -3.16 49.89
C LEU A 709 8.59 -1.96 50.83
N ILE A 710 7.56 -1.12 50.77
CA ILE A 710 7.37 -0.01 51.70
C ILE A 710 7.24 -0.53 53.15
N TYR A 711 6.48 -1.61 53.38
CA TYR A 711 6.37 -2.21 54.72
C TYR A 711 7.73 -2.70 55.25
N VAL A 712 8.48 -3.44 54.42
CA VAL A 712 9.79 -3.98 54.78
C VAL A 712 10.82 -2.88 55.03
N LEU A 713 10.78 -1.79 54.25
CA LEU A 713 11.63 -0.62 54.48
C LEU A 713 11.32 0.08 55.79
N LYS A 714 10.04 0.13 56.21
CA LYS A 714 9.63 0.70 57.50
C LYS A 714 9.93 -0.21 58.69
N HIS A 715 9.97 -1.54 58.49
CA HIS A 715 10.18 -2.53 59.55
C HIS A 715 11.33 -3.49 59.22
N PRO A 716 12.58 -3.00 59.06
CA PRO A 716 13.69 -3.83 58.58
C PRO A 716 14.13 -4.93 59.56
N ASN A 717 13.79 -4.79 60.85
CA ASN A 717 14.25 -5.65 61.94
C ASN A 717 13.17 -6.64 62.45
N GLU A 718 11.96 -6.60 61.91
CA GLU A 718 10.90 -7.58 62.23
C GLU A 718 11.19 -8.91 61.53
N LEU A 719 12.12 -9.67 62.09
CA LEU A 719 12.46 -11.03 61.65
C LEU A 719 11.53 -12.09 62.23
N GLU A 720 10.48 -11.72 62.99
CA GLU A 720 9.59 -12.69 63.62
C GLU A 720 9.00 -13.62 62.54
N PRO A 721 9.33 -14.92 62.57
CA PRO A 721 8.74 -15.87 61.67
C PRO A 721 7.25 -15.94 61.95
N TYR A 722 6.44 -15.89 60.90
CA TYR A 722 5.03 -16.25 60.98
C TYR A 722 4.92 -17.58 61.74
N ASN A 723 4.38 -17.55 62.95
CA ASN A 723 4.29 -18.73 63.79
C ASN A 723 3.26 -19.68 63.14
N THR A 724 3.75 -20.72 62.47
CA THR A 724 2.93 -21.68 61.71
C THR A 724 2.00 -22.51 62.61
N GLU A 725 2.26 -22.54 63.91
CA GLU A 725 1.51 -23.34 64.89
C GLU A 725 0.27 -22.63 65.47
N SER A 726 0.19 -21.29 65.42
CA SER A 726 -1.04 -20.56 65.84
C SER A 726 -2.11 -20.47 64.75
N LEU A 727 -2.00 -21.32 63.74
CA LEU A 727 -2.66 -21.21 62.43
C LEU A 727 -3.33 -22.52 61.96
N ILE A 728 -3.30 -23.57 62.80
CA ILE A 728 -4.08 -24.81 62.60
C ILE A 728 -5.48 -24.63 63.18
#